data_AF-A0AAQ2IQ74-F1
#
_entry.id   AF-A0AAQ2IQ74-F1
#
_cell.length_a   1.000
_cell.length_b   1.000
_cell.length_c   1.000
_cell.angle_alpha   90.00
_cell.angle_beta   90.00
_cell.angle_gamma   90.00
#
_symmetry.space_group_name_H-M   'P 1'
#
loop_
_entity.id
_entity.type
_entity.pdbx_description
1 polymer ?
#
loop_
_entity_poly.entity_id
_entity_poly.type
_entity_poly.pdbx_seq_one_letter_code
_entity_poly.pdbx_strand_id
1 'polypeptide(L)'
;MSELTYLDWREFEDLYYALDDQNARGDAEQILRLRDWFIGLCSFDPLTSLPESSNLSLVLQNIASNRVEEKELSQLNDRFSKIIQQVDLAVNEILFNPREKMVREHRFVPVPKVKHVDSKTIQWLSRQPGRNLREKMASSSKILAVVKNTSLDTSENRLFKHFLLRIERVFLARIETQSLVAEQPLYEELLSRIQYWLAQPDVKGIGYWRSLSPNNVLLRDKHYRKIWSSWQELRKLDETLLLDSKNSDQQLSTYIFWKILAYLSQHKEVKLVEQPILFKYDQLEITTVALIEGRVYLTGQPPHKLIIRLNNNLVRVQLGKKILQIKMVSRTIDVIDHSGTALASYMKSFSKVERLVAEVNRLLMGHEPNSLQQTTINKLVGHGSVNVEIGSLNTRIKTAGKKSYATPLRFLRQFWQHRDENYPVDCSLSTALQLGHDTETITCNHLWSNNNDSMLSVSIDSYVHSLKNLIGARPLTYLVPDYVNELGTEQLRRSLNLAFSDARPLPMSIASLLLWQRGKSFEKTDIRDGDLFFILDSSADNLYMIPVVAKIQDSYKKRLPEMKGVIWERHPPLRISGSSSMELVEKSLNKELFSAVEGLLSFDEVFEAVGSLSIVSNDGKWLDWPKSLKEKLTDIAKSNQLIKGEFLAESRRHAVSFDRVRMLSLTRTVKKPKWLEPWAWLNKSGSLVDCEDVIQNNMHFVDDGIFWRDHLPQLSTRTVVDGIERDFFFVKDVPPIQPVRGKEISIELDEKFVLSSGQNYYELPLFLGTSKERTKHSIRLESQAFPLTKNTECLLELSYTYGADQPYKLIFIPNERVNAEFRRVEARWTTSGNKAEVSSPTYPRIYAWEDFKNYSDGVKREPQDLLDWLEREFEKIVAIRDFVFSGDNGKRITINTRGSEWFTDRNGSRCCKFQHPRYGEIFIHQSNYEDFDSCQYEISLDIVRSNKGNWQARSITEAGLLPKESKYVFSNSYRFPMLTVWNNGNSLSDQLVPQKFKELAQQAVKAATQLLFNRSQREDLPFEIERELQQFLCYLHGDMPIEMANRLLAEIDKGDIRGSLAYQLPYALGTVHADWQKSLMKILMKLVGNRGLSASKALDILSIAAWREPYFIFGFKQKQVEHILDSLINALQFDNDTLKISDKAKPLRWNSLLRKLELLLALIRLRDSDEPEVSKMFTLESKTVNAVTKIVEEINTNHGAKLNKQLAQARAVKSRVKFELNKPDTMKNTPDILYALRLYLTGETGANLITISGVVDDA
;
A
#
# COMPACT_ATOMS: atom_id res chain seq x y z
N MET A 1 -19.58 -71.23 1.12
CA MET A 1 -20.82 -70.98 1.87
C MET A 1 -20.40 -70.58 3.28
N SER A 2 -20.59 -69.37 3.77
CA SER A 2 -21.53 -68.29 3.42
C SER A 2 -20.84 -67.03 2.87
N GLU A 3 -21.55 -66.39 1.95
CA GLU A 3 -21.29 -65.08 1.38
C GLU A 3 -21.50 -63.97 2.42
N LEU A 4 -20.82 -62.82 2.21
CA LEU A 4 -21.11 -61.47 2.70
C LEU A 4 -22.29 -61.33 3.69
N THR A 5 -22.01 -61.31 4.99
CA THR A 5 -22.93 -60.71 5.95
C THR A 5 -22.68 -59.20 5.93
N TYR A 6 -23.48 -58.46 5.16
CA TYR A 6 -23.83 -57.11 5.58
C TYR A 6 -24.42 -57.23 6.98
N LEU A 7 -23.87 -56.50 7.95
CA LEU A 7 -24.45 -56.41 9.29
C LEU A 7 -25.91 -55.94 9.12
N ASP A 8 -26.89 -56.74 9.55
CA ASP A 8 -28.33 -56.42 9.44
C ASP A 8 -28.75 -55.40 10.51
N TRP A 9 -27.94 -54.35 10.71
CA TRP A 9 -28.21 -53.23 11.62
C TRP A 9 -29.18 -52.27 10.94
N ARG A 10 -30.36 -52.08 11.51
CA ARG A 10 -31.45 -51.29 10.92
C ARG A 10 -31.72 -50.02 11.69
N GLU A 11 -31.50 -50.03 13.00
CA GLU A 11 -31.63 -48.88 13.88
C GLU A 11 -30.25 -48.49 14.43
N PHE A 12 -30.03 -47.20 14.69
CA PHE A 12 -28.77 -46.71 15.23
C PHE A 12 -28.35 -47.40 16.54
N GLU A 13 -29.31 -47.75 17.40
CA GLU A 13 -29.09 -48.46 18.66
C GLU A 13 -28.41 -49.83 18.49
N ASP A 14 -28.60 -50.49 17.34
CA ASP A 14 -27.96 -51.77 17.02
C ASP A 14 -26.43 -51.66 17.06
N LEU A 15 -25.87 -50.47 16.77
CA LEU A 15 -24.44 -50.20 16.87
C LEU A 15 -23.92 -50.35 18.30
N TYR A 16 -24.69 -49.92 19.30
CA TYR A 16 -24.28 -50.03 20.71
C TYR A 16 -24.40 -51.46 21.20
N TYR A 17 -25.55 -52.10 20.98
CA TYR A 17 -25.75 -53.49 21.38
C TYR A 17 -24.76 -54.46 20.73
N ALA A 18 -24.32 -54.18 19.49
CA ALA A 18 -23.31 -54.97 18.80
C ALA A 18 -21.92 -54.97 19.48
N LEU A 19 -21.63 -54.04 20.39
CA LEU A 19 -20.37 -54.06 21.16
C LEU A 19 -20.28 -55.22 22.16
N ASP A 20 -21.43 -55.71 22.62
CA ASP A 20 -21.52 -56.84 23.55
C ASP A 20 -21.65 -58.19 22.81
N ASP A 21 -21.87 -58.19 21.49
CA ASP A 21 -21.88 -59.38 20.63
C ASP A 21 -20.47 -59.73 20.10
N GLN A 22 -19.94 -60.90 20.46
CA GLN A 22 -18.62 -61.35 20.04
C GLN A 22 -18.40 -61.41 18.52
N ASN A 23 -19.46 -61.66 17.72
CA ASN A 23 -19.34 -61.76 16.28
C ASN A 23 -19.36 -60.41 15.56
N ALA A 24 -19.99 -59.39 16.15
CA ALA A 24 -20.20 -58.06 15.57
C ALA A 24 -19.34 -56.96 16.22
N ARG A 25 -18.75 -57.23 17.39
CA ARG A 25 -17.96 -56.27 18.18
C ARG A 25 -16.85 -55.60 17.38
N GLY A 26 -16.13 -56.35 16.55
CA GLY A 26 -15.01 -55.83 15.77
C GLY A 26 -15.42 -54.72 14.79
N ASP A 27 -16.54 -54.91 14.09
CA ASP A 27 -17.05 -53.95 13.12
C ASP A 27 -17.68 -52.73 13.83
N ALA A 28 -18.39 -52.94 14.94
CA ALA A 28 -18.99 -51.88 15.75
C ALA A 28 -17.92 -50.97 16.37
N GLU A 29 -16.87 -51.56 16.93
CA GLU A 29 -15.72 -50.84 17.47
C GLU A 29 -15.00 -50.04 16.38
N GLN A 30 -14.81 -50.61 15.19
CA GLN A 30 -14.18 -49.90 14.07
C GLN A 30 -14.99 -48.66 13.66
N ILE A 31 -16.31 -48.78 13.52
CA ILE A 31 -17.18 -47.66 13.16
C ILE A 31 -17.15 -46.56 14.24
N LEU A 32 -17.22 -46.91 15.52
CA LEU A 32 -17.15 -45.93 16.61
C LEU A 32 -15.81 -45.22 16.67
N ARG A 33 -14.68 -45.94 16.51
CA ARG A 33 -13.35 -45.32 16.51
C ARG A 33 -13.14 -44.42 15.30
N LEU A 34 -13.62 -44.80 14.11
CA LEU A 34 -13.55 -43.95 12.92
C LEU A 34 -14.40 -42.68 13.09
N ARG A 35 -15.58 -42.78 13.71
CA ARG A 35 -16.42 -41.62 14.03
C ARG A 35 -15.76 -40.69 15.05
N ASP A 36 -15.24 -41.21 16.17
CA ASP A 36 -14.54 -40.39 17.17
C ASP A 36 -13.32 -39.70 16.57
N TRP A 37 -12.55 -40.43 15.77
CA TRP A 37 -11.42 -39.87 15.06
C TRP A 37 -11.85 -38.71 14.16
N PHE A 38 -12.83 -38.90 13.27
CA PHE A 38 -13.27 -37.88 12.33
C PHE A 38 -13.87 -36.65 13.04
N ILE A 39 -14.74 -36.87 14.03
CA ILE A 39 -15.35 -35.81 14.84
C ILE A 39 -14.27 -35.00 15.55
N GLY A 40 -13.24 -35.66 16.09
CA GLY A 40 -12.10 -35.01 16.74
C GLY A 40 -11.24 -34.15 15.83
N LEU A 41 -11.38 -34.26 14.50
CA LEU A 41 -10.69 -33.39 13.53
C LEU A 41 -11.49 -32.15 13.13
N CYS A 42 -12.81 -32.16 13.35
CA CYS A 42 -13.71 -31.12 12.89
C CYS A 42 -13.96 -30.06 13.98
N SER A 43 -13.92 -28.80 13.60
CA SER A 43 -14.61 -27.72 14.33
C SER A 43 -15.96 -27.48 13.65
N PHE A 44 -17.02 -27.21 14.41
CA PHE A 44 -18.36 -27.05 13.86
C PHE A 44 -18.86 -25.63 14.09
N ASP A 45 -19.41 -25.03 13.05
CA ASP A 45 -20.00 -23.69 13.13
C ASP A 45 -21.17 -23.71 14.16
N PRO A 46 -21.16 -22.86 15.19
CA PRO A 46 -22.15 -22.91 16.26
C PRO A 46 -23.61 -22.62 15.84
N LEU A 47 -23.83 -22.07 14.63
CA LEU A 47 -25.13 -21.68 14.10
C LEU A 47 -25.69 -22.70 13.11
N THR A 48 -24.87 -23.18 12.18
CA THR A 48 -25.24 -24.08 11.08
C THR A 48 -24.92 -25.54 11.39
N SER A 49 -24.00 -25.79 12.33
CA SER A 49 -23.55 -27.13 12.73
C SER A 49 -22.84 -27.91 11.62
N LEU A 50 -22.46 -27.21 10.55
CA LEU A 50 -21.61 -27.74 9.49
C LEU A 50 -20.15 -27.68 9.94
N PRO A 51 -19.31 -28.64 9.50
CA PRO A 51 -17.89 -28.58 9.80
C PRO A 51 -17.24 -27.39 9.09
N GLU A 52 -16.43 -26.64 9.83
CA GLU A 52 -15.58 -25.58 9.30
C GLU A 52 -14.36 -26.17 8.58
N SER A 53 -13.82 -25.44 7.60
CA SER A 53 -12.54 -25.80 6.99
C SER A 53 -11.40 -25.71 8.01
N SER A 54 -10.41 -26.58 7.88
CA SER A 54 -9.18 -26.55 8.68
C SER A 54 -7.96 -26.47 7.77
N ASN A 55 -6.76 -26.53 8.35
CA ASN A 55 -5.49 -26.42 7.64
C ASN A 55 -4.78 -27.75 7.68
N LEU A 56 -4.06 -28.11 6.60
CA LEU A 56 -3.37 -29.39 6.49
C LEU A 56 -2.47 -29.66 7.70
N SER A 57 -1.59 -28.74 8.06
CA SER A 57 -0.65 -28.96 9.16
C SER A 57 -1.34 -29.14 10.52
N LEU A 58 -2.44 -28.43 10.77
CA LEU A 58 -3.22 -28.56 12.01
C LEU A 58 -3.94 -29.92 12.07
N VAL A 59 -4.54 -30.35 10.97
CA VAL A 59 -5.19 -31.67 10.87
C VAL A 59 -4.18 -32.79 11.11
N LEU A 60 -3.00 -32.72 10.46
CA LEU A 60 -1.93 -33.71 10.66
C LEU A 60 -1.42 -33.72 12.11
N GLN A 61 -1.27 -32.55 12.73
CA GLN A 61 -0.88 -32.45 14.14
C GLN A 61 -1.93 -33.06 15.07
N ASN A 62 -3.22 -32.82 14.83
CA ASN A 62 -4.31 -33.39 15.60
C ASN A 62 -4.36 -34.92 15.45
N ILE A 63 -4.15 -35.46 14.25
CA ILE A 63 -4.04 -36.91 14.00
C ILE A 63 -2.84 -37.51 14.74
N ALA A 64 -1.69 -36.82 14.73
CA ALA A 64 -0.49 -37.26 15.42
C ALA A 64 -0.64 -37.25 16.96
N SER A 65 -1.43 -36.32 17.49
CA SER A 65 -1.60 -36.13 18.94
C SER A 65 -2.76 -36.94 19.52
N ASN A 66 -3.81 -37.18 18.75
CA ASN A 66 -5.01 -37.90 19.19
C ASN A 66 -4.84 -39.41 19.04
N ARG A 67 -4.60 -40.09 20.16
CA ARG A 67 -4.47 -41.56 20.23
C ARG A 67 -5.83 -42.21 20.47
N VAL A 68 -6.67 -42.21 19.44
CA VAL A 68 -8.01 -42.80 19.48
C VAL A 68 -7.96 -44.30 19.81
N GLU A 69 -6.86 -44.98 19.48
CA GLU A 69 -6.61 -46.37 19.83
C GLU A 69 -6.52 -46.60 21.35
N GLU A 70 -6.05 -45.61 22.12
CA GLU A 70 -5.82 -45.71 23.56
C GLU A 70 -7.06 -45.32 24.39
N LYS A 71 -8.10 -44.76 23.76
CA LYS A 71 -9.35 -44.40 24.43
C LYS A 71 -10.21 -45.64 24.71
N GLU A 72 -10.82 -45.65 25.90
CA GLU A 72 -11.88 -46.59 26.24
C GLU A 72 -13.12 -46.35 25.37
N LEU A 73 -13.88 -47.41 25.08
CA LEU A 73 -15.07 -47.33 24.21
C LEU A 73 -16.12 -46.33 24.74
N SER A 74 -16.28 -46.25 26.06
CA SER A 74 -17.18 -45.32 26.75
C SER A 74 -16.85 -43.85 26.50
N GLN A 75 -15.59 -43.53 26.22
CA GLN A 75 -15.07 -42.18 26.00
C GLN A 75 -15.15 -41.74 24.53
N LEU A 76 -15.51 -42.64 23.61
CA LEU A 76 -15.61 -42.33 22.19
C LEU A 76 -16.84 -41.48 21.88
N ASN A 77 -16.62 -40.42 21.10
CA ASN A 77 -17.68 -39.57 20.57
C ASN A 77 -18.18 -40.12 19.22
N ASP A 78 -19.49 -40.12 19.05
CA ASP A 78 -20.15 -40.44 17.79
C ASP A 78 -21.13 -39.32 17.39
N ARG A 79 -21.91 -39.55 16.33
CA ARG A 79 -22.89 -38.56 15.84
C ARG A 79 -23.93 -38.20 16.90
N PHE A 80 -24.33 -39.17 17.73
CA PHE A 80 -25.26 -38.92 18.83
C PHE A 80 -24.62 -38.05 19.91
N SER A 81 -23.39 -38.37 20.32
CA SER A 81 -22.61 -37.60 21.30
C SER A 81 -22.44 -36.14 20.86
N LYS A 82 -22.13 -35.90 19.56
CA LYS A 82 -22.06 -34.56 18.96
C LYS A 82 -23.39 -33.82 19.04
N ILE A 83 -24.50 -34.49 18.71
CA ILE A 83 -25.84 -33.91 18.81
C ILE A 83 -26.10 -33.45 20.25
N ILE A 84 -25.78 -34.29 21.25
CA ILE A 84 -25.97 -33.95 22.67
C ILE A 84 -25.11 -32.74 23.08
N GLN A 85 -23.81 -32.74 22.75
CA GLN A 85 -22.91 -31.61 23.06
C GLN A 85 -23.41 -30.28 22.47
N GLN A 86 -24.02 -30.32 21.30
CA GLN A 86 -24.58 -29.14 20.64
C GLN A 86 -25.84 -28.59 21.33
N VAL A 87 -26.72 -29.49 21.78
CA VAL A 87 -28.05 -29.11 22.28
C VAL A 87 -28.12 -28.96 23.80
N ASP A 88 -27.15 -29.44 24.56
CA ASP A 88 -27.23 -29.49 26.04
C ASP A 88 -27.72 -28.17 26.67
N LEU A 89 -27.07 -27.04 26.36
CA LEU A 89 -27.49 -25.72 26.85
C LEU A 89 -28.90 -25.31 26.37
N ALA A 90 -29.29 -25.67 25.15
CA ALA A 90 -30.60 -25.35 24.61
C ALA A 90 -31.71 -26.23 25.19
N VAL A 91 -31.44 -27.52 25.39
CA VAL A 91 -32.32 -28.46 26.07
C VAL A 91 -32.56 -27.98 27.48
N ASN A 92 -31.51 -27.68 28.24
CA ASN A 92 -31.63 -27.19 29.61
C ASN A 92 -32.52 -25.93 29.67
N GLU A 93 -32.28 -24.92 28.83
CA GLU A 93 -33.11 -23.71 28.82
C GLU A 93 -34.58 -23.99 28.49
N ILE A 94 -34.86 -24.84 27.49
CA ILE A 94 -36.25 -25.14 27.07
C ILE A 94 -36.96 -26.01 28.12
N LEU A 95 -36.25 -26.91 28.81
CA LEU A 95 -36.80 -27.70 29.92
C LEU A 95 -37.27 -26.80 31.06
N PHE A 96 -36.49 -25.76 31.40
CA PHE A 96 -36.85 -24.79 32.44
C PHE A 96 -37.91 -23.77 31.98
N ASN A 97 -37.79 -23.26 30.76
CA ASN A 97 -38.62 -22.18 30.23
C ASN A 97 -39.26 -22.57 28.88
N PRO A 98 -40.19 -23.55 28.85
CA PRO A 98 -40.84 -23.96 27.61
C PRO A 98 -41.74 -22.85 27.07
N ARG A 99 -41.80 -22.71 25.75
CA ARG A 99 -42.60 -21.66 25.11
C ARG A 99 -44.10 -21.87 25.35
N GLU A 100 -44.77 -20.83 25.82
CA GLU A 100 -46.22 -20.86 26.04
C GLU A 100 -46.98 -20.17 24.91
N LYS A 101 -48.18 -20.67 24.58
CA LYS A 101 -49.18 -19.94 23.78
C LYS A 101 -50.37 -19.58 24.65
N MET A 102 -50.89 -18.37 24.48
CA MET A 102 -52.16 -17.98 25.10
C MET A 102 -53.32 -18.61 24.32
N VAL A 103 -54.05 -19.50 24.96
CA VAL A 103 -55.29 -20.06 24.44
C VAL A 103 -56.47 -19.34 25.07
N ARG A 104 -57.40 -18.90 24.22
CA ARG A 104 -58.64 -18.25 24.64
C ARG A 104 -59.72 -19.32 24.73
N GLU A 105 -60.20 -19.56 25.94
CA GLU A 105 -61.28 -20.50 26.21
C GLU A 105 -62.47 -19.75 26.82
N HIS A 106 -63.67 -20.04 26.32
CA HIS A 106 -64.91 -19.47 26.87
C HIS A 106 -65.43 -20.36 27.98
N ARG A 107 -65.40 -19.88 29.23
CA ARG A 107 -65.96 -20.61 30.37
C ARG A 107 -66.77 -19.70 31.27
N PHE A 108 -67.69 -20.28 32.03
CA PHE A 108 -68.50 -19.56 33.00
C PHE A 108 -67.65 -19.13 34.19
N VAL A 109 -67.39 -17.83 34.31
CA VAL A 109 -66.65 -17.23 35.41
C VAL A 109 -67.55 -16.32 36.25
N PRO A 110 -67.29 -16.17 37.56
CA PRO A 110 -68.00 -15.18 38.37
C PRO A 110 -67.87 -13.79 37.76
N VAL A 111 -68.97 -13.04 37.72
CA VAL A 111 -69.04 -11.70 37.10
C VAL A 111 -67.88 -10.76 37.52
N PRO A 112 -67.42 -10.73 38.79
CA PRO A 112 -66.29 -9.88 39.20
C PRO A 112 -64.93 -10.27 38.59
N LYS A 113 -64.78 -11.51 38.10
CA LYS A 113 -63.51 -12.02 37.53
C LYS A 113 -63.42 -11.85 36.01
N VAL A 114 -64.41 -11.19 35.39
CA VAL A 114 -64.48 -10.97 33.94
C VAL A 114 -63.64 -9.76 33.56
N LYS A 115 -62.57 -9.98 32.80
CA LYS A 115 -61.69 -8.88 32.35
C LYS A 115 -62.00 -8.39 30.94
N HIS A 116 -62.53 -9.26 30.07
CA HIS A 116 -62.85 -8.92 28.69
C HIS A 116 -64.14 -9.62 28.26
N VAL A 117 -64.97 -8.89 27.51
CA VAL A 117 -66.23 -9.35 26.93
C VAL A 117 -66.06 -9.33 25.41
N ASP A 118 -66.23 -10.49 24.77
CA ASP A 118 -66.09 -10.64 23.32
C ASP A 118 -67.43 -10.94 22.64
N SER A 119 -67.44 -11.03 21.31
CA SER A 119 -68.66 -11.24 20.52
C SER A 119 -69.45 -12.48 20.94
N LYS A 120 -68.77 -13.57 21.31
CA LYS A 120 -69.40 -14.80 21.81
C LYS A 120 -70.01 -14.62 23.21
N THR A 121 -69.32 -13.90 24.10
CA THR A 121 -69.85 -13.52 25.41
C THR A 121 -71.13 -12.70 25.26
N ILE A 122 -71.13 -11.70 24.37
CA ILE A 122 -72.29 -10.84 24.09
C ILE A 122 -73.45 -11.64 23.49
N GLN A 123 -73.17 -12.55 22.55
CA GLN A 123 -74.18 -13.40 21.93
C GLN A 123 -74.81 -14.39 22.91
N TRP A 124 -74.04 -14.91 23.87
CA TRP A 124 -74.58 -15.71 24.98
C TRP A 124 -75.45 -14.84 25.90
N LEU A 125 -74.98 -13.63 26.23
CA LEU A 125 -75.66 -12.71 27.13
C LEU A 125 -76.96 -12.16 26.53
N SER A 126 -77.03 -11.96 25.22
CA SER A 126 -78.24 -11.48 24.53
C SER A 126 -79.41 -12.46 24.66
N ARG A 127 -79.12 -13.76 24.75
CA ARG A 127 -80.08 -14.86 24.91
C ARG A 127 -80.58 -15.06 26.35
N GLN A 128 -80.06 -14.32 27.34
CA GLN A 128 -80.50 -14.41 28.73
C GLN A 128 -81.75 -13.55 28.98
N PRO A 129 -82.71 -14.00 29.82
CA PRO A 129 -83.94 -13.27 30.14
C PRO A 129 -83.63 -12.00 30.94
N GLY A 130 -84.25 -10.87 30.57
CA GLY A 130 -84.06 -9.56 31.21
C GLY A 130 -84.03 -8.41 30.20
N ARG A 131 -84.43 -7.19 30.59
CA ARG A 131 -84.51 -6.01 29.68
C ARG A 131 -83.21 -5.20 29.65
N ASN A 132 -82.38 -5.27 30.69
CA ASN A 132 -81.10 -4.58 30.79
C ASN A 132 -79.95 -5.52 31.22
N LEU A 133 -78.69 -5.10 31.05
CA LEU A 133 -77.50 -5.93 31.34
C LEU A 133 -77.47 -6.44 32.80
N ARG A 134 -77.97 -5.63 33.74
CA ARG A 134 -78.03 -5.96 35.16
C ARG A 134 -79.08 -7.04 35.43
N GLU A 135 -80.27 -6.94 34.83
CA GLU A 135 -81.32 -7.95 34.90
C GLU A 135 -80.90 -9.27 34.24
N LYS A 136 -80.24 -9.20 33.07
CA LYS A 136 -79.73 -10.38 32.36
C LYS A 136 -78.62 -11.12 33.13
N MET A 137 -77.94 -10.46 34.05
CA MET A 137 -76.92 -11.05 34.93
C MET A 137 -77.43 -11.36 36.34
N ALA A 138 -78.68 -11.03 36.69
CA ALA A 138 -79.23 -11.25 38.03
C ALA A 138 -79.59 -12.73 38.29
N SER A 139 -79.88 -13.49 37.24
CA SER A 139 -80.31 -14.90 37.32
C SER A 139 -79.17 -15.91 37.45
N SER A 140 -77.91 -15.51 37.19
CA SER A 140 -76.73 -16.37 37.30
C SER A 140 -75.53 -15.56 37.78
N SER A 141 -74.89 -16.00 38.87
CA SER A 141 -73.68 -15.37 39.41
C SER A 141 -72.43 -15.57 38.54
N LYS A 142 -72.56 -16.28 37.42
CA LYS A 142 -71.50 -16.55 36.43
C LYS A 142 -71.91 -16.14 35.02
N ILE A 143 -70.95 -15.63 34.25
CA ILE A 143 -71.07 -15.20 32.85
C ILE A 143 -70.04 -15.94 32.01
N LEU A 144 -70.42 -16.33 30.78
CA LEU A 144 -69.51 -16.95 29.82
C LEU A 144 -68.49 -15.90 29.36
N ALA A 145 -67.25 -15.94 29.81
CA ALA A 145 -66.23 -14.97 29.40
C ALA A 145 -64.99 -15.64 28.84
N VAL A 146 -64.22 -14.89 28.04
CA VAL A 146 -62.92 -15.32 27.55
C VAL A 146 -61.94 -15.36 28.72
N VAL A 147 -61.50 -16.56 29.05
CA VAL A 147 -60.37 -16.78 29.96
C VAL A 147 -59.15 -17.08 29.11
N LYS A 148 -58.07 -16.33 29.35
CA LYS A 148 -56.76 -16.59 28.77
C LYS A 148 -56.08 -17.62 29.66
N ASN A 149 -55.94 -18.86 29.17
CA ASN A 149 -55.10 -19.88 29.79
C ASN A 149 -53.80 -19.97 28.98
N THR A 150 -52.70 -20.24 29.64
CA THR A 150 -51.43 -20.57 28.98
C THR A 150 -51.44 -22.06 28.64
N SER A 151 -50.96 -22.40 27.45
CA SER A 151 -50.84 -23.78 26.97
C SER A 151 -49.42 -24.00 26.46
N LEU A 152 -48.82 -25.12 26.84
CA LEU A 152 -47.51 -25.54 26.35
C LEU A 152 -47.58 -26.20 24.97
N ASP A 153 -48.77 -26.42 24.40
CA ASP A 153 -48.98 -27.14 23.14
C ASP A 153 -48.62 -26.28 21.91
N THR A 154 -47.39 -25.79 21.83
CA THR A 154 -46.86 -25.03 20.69
C THR A 154 -46.25 -25.99 19.67
N SER A 155 -46.18 -25.61 18.39
CA SER A 155 -45.55 -26.45 17.36
C SER A 155 -44.09 -26.78 17.73
N GLU A 156 -43.39 -25.84 18.33
CA GLU A 156 -42.01 -25.93 18.76
C GLU A 156 -41.84 -26.91 19.92
N ASN A 157 -42.74 -26.87 20.92
CA ASN A 157 -42.72 -27.83 22.02
C ASN A 157 -43.13 -29.24 21.59
N ARG A 158 -44.02 -29.37 20.59
CA ARG A 158 -44.35 -30.68 20.00
C ARG A 158 -43.12 -31.31 19.36
N LEU A 159 -42.34 -30.53 18.60
CA LEU A 159 -41.06 -30.97 18.05
C LEU A 159 -40.08 -31.32 19.17
N PHE A 160 -39.90 -30.44 20.15
CA PHE A 160 -38.97 -30.64 21.26
C PHE A 160 -39.29 -31.93 22.04
N LYS A 161 -40.57 -32.17 22.38
CA LYS A 161 -41.03 -33.42 23.01
C LYS A 161 -40.69 -34.64 22.16
N HIS A 162 -40.90 -34.57 20.85
CA HIS A 162 -40.58 -35.67 19.93
C HIS A 162 -39.07 -35.91 19.80
N PHE A 163 -38.28 -34.84 19.79
CA PHE A 163 -36.82 -34.88 19.82
C PHE A 163 -36.30 -35.56 21.11
N LEU A 164 -36.84 -35.18 22.27
CA LEU A 164 -36.47 -35.78 23.56
C LEU A 164 -36.80 -37.27 23.65
N LEU A 165 -37.95 -37.71 23.12
CA LEU A 165 -38.31 -39.13 23.09
C LEU A 165 -37.33 -39.97 22.25
N ARG A 166 -36.87 -39.46 21.10
CA ARG A 166 -35.84 -40.15 20.29
C ARG A 166 -34.50 -40.19 21.01
N ILE A 167 -34.11 -39.08 21.66
CA ILE A 167 -32.89 -39.01 22.47
C ILE A 167 -32.91 -39.99 23.64
N GLU A 168 -34.02 -40.06 24.37
CA GLU A 168 -34.21 -41.00 25.49
C GLU A 168 -33.98 -42.44 25.03
N ARG A 169 -34.57 -42.85 23.90
CA ARG A 169 -34.39 -44.20 23.35
C ARG A 169 -32.91 -44.54 23.09
N VAL A 170 -32.18 -43.62 22.46
CA VAL A 170 -30.75 -43.82 22.15
C VAL A 170 -29.88 -43.78 23.42
N PHE A 171 -30.23 -42.95 24.40
CA PHE A 171 -29.55 -42.93 25.71
C PHE A 171 -29.70 -44.25 26.45
N LEU A 172 -30.90 -44.82 26.50
CA LEU A 172 -31.15 -46.11 27.15
C LEU A 172 -30.29 -47.21 26.52
N ALA A 173 -30.27 -47.32 25.18
CA ALA A 173 -29.42 -48.29 24.49
C ALA A 173 -27.92 -48.13 24.82
N ARG A 174 -27.44 -46.88 24.93
CA ARG A 174 -26.05 -46.59 25.31
C ARG A 174 -25.73 -47.02 26.75
N ILE A 175 -26.63 -46.76 27.70
CA ILE A 175 -26.46 -47.06 29.14
C ILE A 175 -26.60 -48.56 29.42
N GLU A 176 -27.50 -49.25 28.72
CA GLU A 176 -27.72 -50.70 28.87
C GLU A 176 -26.54 -51.55 28.34
N THR A 177 -25.72 -51.00 27.45
CA THR A 177 -24.56 -51.70 26.85
C THR A 177 -23.40 -51.78 27.82
N GLN A 178 -23.02 -53.00 28.24
CA GLN A 178 -21.99 -53.24 29.25
C GLN A 178 -20.63 -52.68 28.84
N SER A 179 -20.26 -52.82 27.56
CA SER A 179 -19.00 -52.31 27.01
C SER A 179 -18.88 -50.77 27.01
N LEU A 180 -19.96 -50.03 27.29
CA LEU A 180 -20.00 -48.56 27.34
C LEU A 180 -20.25 -48.01 28.75
N VAL A 181 -20.41 -48.87 29.77
CA VAL A 181 -20.61 -48.46 31.16
C VAL A 181 -19.32 -47.83 31.69
N ALA A 182 -19.35 -46.52 31.92
CA ALA A 182 -18.32 -45.77 32.63
C ALA A 182 -18.98 -44.78 33.60
N GLU A 183 -18.22 -44.28 34.58
CA GLU A 183 -18.63 -43.20 35.49
C GLU A 183 -18.84 -41.87 34.71
N GLN A 184 -19.93 -41.76 33.96
CA GLN A 184 -20.33 -40.55 33.21
C GLN A 184 -21.64 -39.97 33.81
N PRO A 185 -21.57 -39.33 35.00
CA PRO A 185 -22.77 -38.83 35.70
C PRO A 185 -23.59 -37.80 34.89
N LEU A 186 -22.98 -37.14 33.91
CA LEU A 186 -23.62 -36.10 33.10
C LEU A 186 -24.73 -36.61 32.17
N TYR A 187 -24.55 -37.79 31.55
CA TYR A 187 -25.56 -38.35 30.64
C TYR A 187 -26.76 -38.90 31.42
N GLU A 188 -26.51 -39.56 32.55
CA GLU A 188 -27.56 -40.03 33.47
C GLU A 188 -28.36 -38.87 34.07
N GLU A 189 -27.69 -37.77 34.44
CA GLU A 189 -28.34 -36.57 34.95
C GLU A 189 -29.22 -35.89 33.87
N LEU A 190 -28.72 -35.79 32.64
CA LEU A 190 -29.51 -35.26 31.53
C LEU A 190 -30.72 -36.16 31.21
N LEU A 191 -30.53 -37.48 31.15
CA LEU A 191 -31.62 -38.44 30.95
C LEU A 191 -32.68 -38.33 32.05
N SER A 192 -32.27 -38.25 33.31
CA SER A 192 -33.17 -38.11 34.45
C SER A 192 -34.02 -36.83 34.36
N ARG A 193 -33.41 -35.71 33.95
CA ARG A 193 -34.12 -34.44 33.72
C ARG A 193 -35.12 -34.54 32.58
N ILE A 194 -34.74 -35.20 31.48
CA ILE A 194 -35.62 -35.44 30.33
C ILE A 194 -36.83 -36.29 30.76
N GLN A 195 -36.60 -37.39 31.46
CA GLN A 195 -37.65 -38.28 31.96
C GLN A 195 -38.60 -37.57 32.93
N TYR A 196 -38.04 -36.79 33.87
CA TYR A 196 -38.83 -35.98 34.79
C TYR A 196 -39.74 -34.98 34.07
N TRP A 197 -39.23 -34.30 33.04
CA TRP A 197 -40.01 -33.34 32.24
C TRP A 197 -41.11 -34.04 31.44
N LEU A 198 -40.79 -35.17 30.78
CA LEU A 198 -41.76 -35.96 30.02
C LEU A 198 -42.90 -36.52 30.90
N ALA A 199 -42.63 -36.75 32.19
CA ALA A 199 -43.62 -37.24 33.15
C ALA A 199 -44.63 -36.17 33.62
N GLN A 200 -44.33 -34.87 33.45
CA GLN A 200 -45.17 -33.77 33.96
C GLN A 200 -46.58 -33.76 33.34
N PRO A 201 -47.64 -33.49 34.14
CA PRO A 201 -49.03 -33.47 33.64
C PRO A 201 -49.25 -32.50 32.47
N ASP A 202 -48.69 -31.29 32.55
CA ASP A 202 -48.86 -30.26 31.51
C ASP A 202 -48.12 -30.62 30.20
N VAL A 203 -47.02 -31.39 30.31
CA VAL A 203 -46.24 -31.89 29.16
C VAL A 203 -46.94 -33.06 28.48
N LYS A 204 -47.66 -33.89 29.24
CA LYS A 204 -48.55 -34.93 28.66
C LYS A 204 -49.62 -34.32 27.74
N GLY A 205 -50.07 -33.10 28.04
CA GLY A 205 -51.00 -32.32 27.21
C GLY A 205 -50.44 -31.78 25.88
N ILE A 206 -49.12 -31.85 25.65
CA ILE A 206 -48.49 -31.43 24.38
C ILE A 206 -48.77 -32.49 23.30
N GLY A 207 -49.33 -32.07 22.17
CA GLY A 207 -49.72 -32.93 21.05
C GLY A 207 -48.55 -33.54 20.27
N TYR A 208 -48.87 -34.33 19.24
CA TYR A 208 -47.87 -34.94 18.36
C TYR A 208 -47.28 -33.93 17.35
N TRP A 209 -45.99 -34.08 17.06
CA TRP A 209 -45.35 -33.39 15.95
C TRP A 209 -45.86 -33.94 14.61
N ARG A 210 -46.45 -33.08 13.76
CA ARG A 210 -47.05 -33.45 12.47
C ARG A 210 -46.58 -32.59 11.29
N SER A 211 -45.75 -31.57 11.52
CA SER A 211 -45.28 -30.65 10.47
C SER A 211 -43.92 -31.10 9.93
N LEU A 212 -43.71 -31.01 8.61
CA LEU A 212 -42.42 -31.32 7.99
C LEU A 212 -41.55 -30.08 7.76
N SER A 213 -42.17 -28.90 7.66
CA SER A 213 -41.48 -27.63 7.42
C SER A 213 -41.30 -26.81 8.70
N PRO A 214 -40.16 -26.10 8.85
CA PRO A 214 -39.90 -25.25 10.01
C PRO A 214 -40.77 -24.00 9.95
N ASN A 215 -41.22 -23.51 11.11
CA ASN A 215 -41.88 -22.23 11.22
C ASN A 215 -40.86 -21.11 11.58
N ASN A 216 -41.29 -19.85 11.55
CA ASN A 216 -40.41 -18.70 11.82
C ASN A 216 -39.75 -18.74 13.22
N VAL A 217 -40.35 -19.41 14.19
CA VAL A 217 -39.80 -19.52 15.54
C VAL A 217 -38.65 -20.52 15.56
N LEU A 218 -38.84 -21.71 14.99
CA LEU A 218 -37.79 -22.70 14.80
C LEU A 218 -36.60 -22.13 14.02
N LEU A 219 -36.82 -21.12 13.18
CA LEU A 219 -35.76 -20.46 12.42
C LEU A 219 -35.16 -19.21 13.08
N ARG A 220 -35.74 -18.64 14.15
CA ARG A 220 -35.28 -17.37 14.75
C ARG A 220 -34.87 -17.47 16.21
N ASP A 221 -35.52 -18.35 16.97
CA ASP A 221 -35.25 -18.52 18.40
C ASP A 221 -33.89 -19.21 18.62
N LYS A 222 -33.05 -18.64 19.49
CA LYS A 222 -31.67 -19.13 19.74
C LYS A 222 -31.61 -20.58 20.23
N HIS A 223 -32.62 -21.07 20.95
CA HIS A 223 -32.65 -22.42 21.51
C HIS A 223 -33.39 -23.38 20.59
N TYR A 224 -34.60 -23.03 20.15
CA TYR A 224 -35.37 -23.92 19.27
C TYR A 224 -34.76 -24.11 17.88
N ARG A 225 -33.98 -23.14 17.38
CA ARG A 225 -33.22 -23.31 16.14
C ARG A 225 -32.19 -24.44 16.26
N LYS A 226 -31.48 -24.53 17.38
CA LYS A 226 -30.51 -25.61 17.64
C LYS A 226 -31.22 -26.97 17.74
N ILE A 227 -32.39 -27.02 18.39
CA ILE A 227 -33.20 -28.24 18.43
C ILE A 227 -33.64 -28.65 17.02
N TRP A 228 -34.06 -27.70 16.18
CA TRP A 228 -34.46 -27.99 14.81
C TRP A 228 -33.31 -28.54 13.96
N SER A 229 -32.12 -27.93 14.00
CA SER A 229 -30.96 -28.42 13.26
C SER A 229 -30.56 -29.82 13.73
N SER A 230 -30.47 -30.02 15.05
CA SER A 230 -30.11 -31.32 15.63
C SER A 230 -31.17 -32.39 15.41
N TRP A 231 -32.45 -32.04 15.30
CA TRP A 231 -33.50 -32.98 14.91
C TRP A 231 -33.32 -33.50 13.48
N GLN A 232 -32.89 -32.65 12.54
CA GLN A 232 -32.59 -33.10 11.19
C GLN A 232 -31.41 -34.08 11.16
N GLU A 233 -30.38 -33.84 11.97
CA GLU A 233 -29.26 -34.78 12.12
C GLU A 233 -29.70 -36.08 12.80
N LEU A 234 -30.49 -36.00 13.87
CA LEU A 234 -30.97 -37.16 14.63
C LEU A 234 -31.80 -38.12 13.76
N ARG A 235 -32.56 -37.59 12.79
CA ARG A 235 -33.34 -38.39 11.83
C ARG A 235 -32.49 -39.16 10.83
N LYS A 236 -31.25 -38.73 10.57
CA LYS A 236 -30.34 -39.37 9.63
C LYS A 236 -29.49 -40.46 10.28
N LEU A 237 -29.55 -40.64 11.60
CA LEU A 237 -28.67 -41.58 12.31
C LEU A 237 -28.71 -43.00 11.72
N ASP A 238 -29.90 -43.51 11.43
CA ASP A 238 -30.08 -44.87 10.89
C ASP A 238 -29.53 -44.96 9.44
N GLU A 239 -29.86 -43.97 8.58
CA GLU A 239 -29.34 -43.88 7.20
C GLU A 239 -27.81 -43.80 7.18
N THR A 240 -27.23 -43.04 8.10
CA THR A 240 -25.79 -42.83 8.17
C THR A 240 -25.03 -44.03 8.73
N LEU A 241 -25.64 -44.82 9.63
CA LEU A 241 -25.08 -46.10 10.07
C LEU A 241 -24.99 -47.09 8.90
N LEU A 242 -26.02 -47.15 8.04
CA LEU A 242 -26.00 -47.99 6.84
C LEU A 242 -24.92 -47.57 5.84
N LEU A 243 -24.68 -46.25 5.70
CA LEU A 243 -23.60 -45.73 4.88
C LEU A 243 -22.22 -46.08 5.45
N ASP A 244 -22.03 -45.92 6.77
CA ASP A 244 -20.77 -46.26 7.45
C ASP A 244 -20.46 -47.76 7.34
N SER A 245 -21.47 -48.62 7.49
CA SER A 245 -21.34 -50.08 7.29
C SER A 245 -20.93 -50.43 5.85
N LYS A 246 -21.56 -49.81 4.84
CA LYS A 246 -21.22 -50.01 3.42
C LYS A 246 -19.82 -49.52 3.05
N ASN A 247 -19.40 -48.40 3.63
CA ASN A 247 -18.17 -47.69 3.27
C ASN A 247 -17.02 -47.95 4.25
N SER A 248 -17.16 -48.91 5.17
CA SER A 248 -16.19 -49.18 6.25
C SER A 248 -14.76 -49.36 5.74
N ASP A 249 -14.55 -50.12 4.65
CA ASP A 249 -13.23 -50.30 4.03
C ASP A 249 -12.64 -48.97 3.49
N GLN A 250 -13.48 -48.14 2.85
CA GLN A 250 -13.08 -46.84 2.29
C GLN A 250 -12.76 -45.83 3.42
N GLN A 251 -13.55 -45.84 4.50
CA GLN A 251 -13.31 -45.00 5.68
C GLN A 251 -12.02 -45.42 6.40
N LEU A 252 -11.75 -46.73 6.51
CA LEU A 252 -10.48 -47.24 7.04
C LEU A 252 -9.30 -46.89 6.13
N SER A 253 -9.44 -46.96 4.81
CA SER A 253 -8.41 -46.47 3.87
C SER A 253 -8.14 -44.96 4.02
N THR A 254 -9.19 -44.17 4.27
CA THR A 254 -9.08 -42.74 4.58
C THR A 254 -8.29 -42.53 5.87
N TYR A 255 -8.62 -43.26 6.93
CA TYR A 255 -7.88 -43.25 8.19
C TYR A 255 -6.39 -43.55 8.00
N ILE A 256 -6.07 -44.63 7.27
CA ILE A 256 -4.69 -45.05 7.01
C ILE A 256 -3.93 -44.03 6.16
N PHE A 257 -4.56 -43.48 5.12
CA PHE A 257 -3.97 -42.42 4.30
C PHE A 257 -3.53 -41.23 5.18
N TRP A 258 -4.43 -40.75 6.04
CA TRP A 258 -4.19 -39.60 6.90
C TRP A 258 -3.21 -39.90 8.03
N LYS A 259 -3.23 -41.12 8.60
CA LYS A 259 -2.24 -41.58 9.58
C LYS A 259 -0.84 -41.71 9.01
N ILE A 260 -0.68 -42.28 7.80
CA ILE A 260 0.61 -42.34 7.11
C ILE A 260 1.14 -40.93 6.86
N LEU A 261 0.29 -40.03 6.32
CA LEU A 261 0.68 -38.66 6.04
C LEU A 261 1.07 -37.90 7.32
N ALA A 262 0.30 -38.06 8.41
CA ALA A 262 0.59 -37.45 9.70
C ALA A 262 1.90 -37.96 10.28
N TYR A 263 2.16 -39.27 10.20
CA TYR A 263 3.42 -39.87 10.67
C TYR A 263 4.62 -39.38 9.86
N LEU A 264 4.49 -39.32 8.52
CA LEU A 264 5.54 -38.77 7.65
C LEU A 264 5.81 -37.29 7.93
N SER A 265 4.78 -36.49 8.22
CA SER A 265 4.92 -35.07 8.52
C SER A 265 5.71 -34.75 9.80
N GLN A 266 5.92 -35.75 10.68
CA GLN A 266 6.74 -35.61 11.88
C GLN A 266 8.25 -35.58 11.58
N HIS A 267 8.67 -36.05 10.40
CA HIS A 267 10.06 -35.94 9.95
C HIS A 267 10.38 -34.50 9.53
N LYS A 268 11.48 -33.94 10.05
CA LYS A 268 11.90 -32.56 9.75
C LYS A 268 12.27 -32.37 8.28
N GLU A 269 12.66 -33.47 7.64
CA GLU A 269 13.04 -33.61 6.24
C GLU A 269 11.83 -33.51 5.32
N VAL A 270 10.62 -33.81 5.80
CA VAL A 270 9.39 -33.81 5.00
C VAL A 270 8.78 -32.41 5.03
N LYS A 271 8.57 -31.84 3.84
CA LYS A 271 7.91 -30.55 3.62
C LYS A 271 6.65 -30.79 2.81
N LEU A 272 5.52 -30.30 3.31
CA LEU A 272 4.21 -30.40 2.68
C LEU A 272 3.67 -29.01 2.38
N VAL A 273 3.05 -28.84 1.22
CA VAL A 273 2.39 -27.60 0.82
C VAL A 273 1.14 -27.40 1.67
N GLU A 274 1.11 -26.30 2.42
CA GLU A 274 -0.05 -25.93 3.23
C GLU A 274 -1.26 -25.65 2.32
N GLN A 275 -2.45 -26.09 2.74
CA GLN A 275 -3.70 -25.88 1.99
C GLN A 275 -4.93 -26.08 2.89
N PRO A 276 -6.12 -25.61 2.47
CA PRO A 276 -7.36 -25.87 3.17
C PRO A 276 -7.75 -27.36 3.11
N ILE A 277 -8.29 -27.84 4.23
CA ILE A 277 -8.89 -29.16 4.40
C ILE A 277 -10.38 -28.99 4.64
N LEU A 278 -11.18 -29.63 3.80
CA LEU A 278 -12.63 -29.56 3.81
C LEU A 278 -13.21 -30.90 4.28
N PHE A 279 -14.22 -30.86 5.13
CA PHE A 279 -14.82 -32.06 5.72
C PHE A 279 -16.25 -32.26 5.21
N LYS A 280 -16.57 -33.50 4.83
CA LYS A 280 -17.94 -33.93 4.58
C LYS A 280 -18.39 -34.86 5.68
N TYR A 281 -19.08 -34.28 6.66
CA TYR A 281 -19.47 -34.95 7.90
C TYR A 281 -20.34 -36.20 7.67
N ASP A 282 -21.31 -36.13 6.76
CA ASP A 282 -22.26 -37.24 6.56
C ASP A 282 -21.58 -38.51 6.01
N GLN A 283 -20.52 -38.36 5.21
CA GLN A 283 -19.76 -39.47 4.60
C GLN A 283 -18.47 -39.84 5.34
N LEU A 284 -18.08 -39.08 6.37
CA LEU A 284 -16.76 -39.14 7.00
C LEU A 284 -15.61 -38.99 5.99
N GLU A 285 -15.81 -38.15 4.97
CA GLU A 285 -14.81 -37.87 3.94
C GLU A 285 -14.02 -36.59 4.25
N ILE A 286 -12.70 -36.65 4.05
CA ILE A 286 -11.81 -35.49 4.10
C ILE A 286 -11.37 -35.19 2.67
N THR A 287 -11.61 -33.96 2.23
CA THR A 287 -11.28 -33.48 0.87
C THR A 287 -10.27 -32.35 0.92
N THR A 288 -9.43 -32.27 -0.11
CA THR A 288 -8.42 -31.23 -0.26
C THR A 288 -8.69 -30.39 -1.50
N VAL A 289 -8.30 -29.12 -1.44
CA VAL A 289 -8.44 -28.19 -2.58
C VAL A 289 -7.49 -28.54 -3.72
N ALA A 290 -6.27 -28.97 -3.37
CA ALA A 290 -5.26 -29.42 -4.31
C ALA A 290 -4.77 -30.84 -3.97
N LEU A 291 -3.99 -31.45 -4.87
CA LEU A 291 -3.31 -32.71 -4.56
C LEU A 291 -2.28 -32.47 -3.44
N ILE A 292 -2.23 -33.38 -2.46
CA ILE A 292 -1.20 -33.32 -1.42
C ILE A 292 0.15 -33.72 -2.03
N GLU A 293 0.97 -32.71 -2.30
CA GLU A 293 2.34 -32.87 -2.77
C GLU A 293 3.35 -32.38 -1.72
N GLY A 294 4.50 -33.05 -1.66
CA GLY A 294 5.58 -32.73 -0.75
C GLY A 294 6.96 -32.96 -1.33
N ARG A 295 7.97 -32.58 -0.55
CA ARG A 295 9.38 -32.91 -0.81
C ARG A 295 10.04 -33.43 0.46
N VAL A 296 11.00 -34.32 0.26
CA VAL A 296 11.82 -34.89 1.33
C VAL A 296 13.29 -34.53 1.11
N TYR A 297 13.89 -33.86 2.09
CA TYR A 297 15.26 -33.35 2.07
C TYR A 297 16.19 -34.24 2.90
N LEU A 298 16.66 -35.34 2.30
CA LEU A 298 17.60 -36.24 2.96
C LEU A 298 19.04 -35.70 2.87
N THR A 299 19.79 -35.81 3.97
CA THR A 299 21.17 -35.34 4.05
C THR A 299 22.04 -36.00 2.98
N GLY A 300 22.78 -35.20 2.20
CA GLY A 300 23.68 -35.68 1.14
C GLY A 300 23.01 -36.12 -0.16
N GLN A 301 21.68 -36.01 -0.29
CA GLN A 301 20.93 -36.39 -1.49
C GLN A 301 20.15 -35.20 -2.09
N PRO A 302 19.78 -35.25 -3.39
CA PRO A 302 18.82 -34.30 -3.96
C PRO A 302 17.43 -34.50 -3.32
N PRO A 303 16.60 -33.44 -3.26
CA PRO A 303 15.26 -33.55 -2.70
C PRO A 303 14.38 -34.50 -3.53
N HIS A 304 13.67 -35.40 -2.85
CA HIS A 304 12.77 -36.37 -3.49
C HIS A 304 11.32 -35.89 -3.43
N LYS A 305 10.57 -36.04 -4.53
CA LYS A 305 9.13 -35.74 -4.55
C LYS A 305 8.36 -36.78 -3.73
N LEU A 306 7.47 -36.32 -2.86
CA LEU A 306 6.52 -37.12 -2.10
C LEU A 306 5.11 -36.89 -2.67
N ILE A 307 4.44 -37.96 -3.09
CA ILE A 307 3.04 -37.93 -3.53
C ILE A 307 2.30 -39.02 -2.79
N ILE A 308 1.19 -38.66 -2.16
CA ILE A 308 0.26 -39.62 -1.55
C ILE A 308 -1.10 -39.48 -2.22
N ARG A 309 -1.70 -40.61 -2.63
CA ARG A 309 -3.02 -40.65 -3.26
C ARG A 309 -3.90 -41.67 -2.59
N LEU A 310 -5.18 -41.33 -2.46
CA LEU A 310 -6.24 -42.22 -2.03
C LEU A 310 -7.21 -42.41 -3.19
N ASN A 311 -7.37 -43.65 -3.64
CA ASN A 311 -8.34 -44.05 -4.66
C ASN A 311 -9.21 -45.18 -4.10
N ASN A 312 -10.38 -44.85 -3.57
CA ASN A 312 -11.28 -45.79 -2.87
C ASN A 312 -10.53 -46.58 -1.79
N ASN A 313 -10.26 -47.86 -2.04
CA ASN A 313 -9.67 -48.79 -1.08
C ASN A 313 -8.14 -48.98 -1.27
N LEU A 314 -7.49 -48.06 -1.99
CA LEU A 314 -6.07 -48.09 -2.31
C LEU A 314 -5.38 -46.79 -1.91
N VAL A 315 -4.41 -46.89 -1.00
CA VAL A 315 -3.48 -45.80 -0.67
C VAL A 315 -2.18 -46.02 -1.43
N ARG A 316 -1.76 -45.07 -2.26
CA ARG A 316 -0.46 -45.10 -2.94
C ARG A 316 0.44 -44.02 -2.36
N VAL A 317 1.63 -44.41 -1.91
CA VAL A 317 2.68 -43.52 -1.42
C VAL A 317 3.88 -43.62 -2.36
N GLN A 318 4.29 -42.51 -2.95
CA GLN A 318 5.47 -42.43 -3.81
C GLN A 318 6.49 -41.47 -3.21
N LEU A 319 7.72 -41.96 -3.01
CA LEU A 319 8.88 -41.17 -2.58
C LEU A 319 10.01 -41.35 -3.60
N GLY A 320 10.18 -40.34 -4.47
CA GLY A 320 11.12 -40.42 -5.60
C GLY A 320 10.78 -41.60 -6.52
N LYS A 321 11.67 -42.60 -6.58
CA LYS A 321 11.47 -43.85 -7.35
C LYS A 321 10.78 -44.96 -6.56
N LYS A 322 10.72 -44.88 -5.22
CA LYS A 322 10.05 -45.89 -4.39
C LYS A 322 8.53 -45.66 -4.44
N ILE A 323 7.76 -46.71 -4.73
CA ILE A 323 6.30 -46.67 -4.71
C ILE A 323 5.79 -47.83 -3.86
N LEU A 324 4.93 -47.51 -2.90
CA LEU A 324 4.21 -48.46 -2.07
C LEU A 324 2.70 -48.31 -2.32
N GLN A 325 2.00 -49.43 -2.31
CA GLN A 325 0.56 -49.54 -2.47
C GLN A 325 -0.02 -50.30 -1.29
N ILE A 326 -0.89 -49.66 -0.51
CA ILE A 326 -1.62 -50.27 0.60
C ILE A 326 -3.03 -50.57 0.11
N LYS A 327 -3.36 -51.85 -0.05
CA LYS A 327 -4.62 -52.32 -0.64
C LYS A 327 -5.47 -53.05 0.39
N MET A 328 -6.75 -52.71 0.45
CA MET A 328 -7.73 -53.49 1.21
C MET A 328 -8.13 -54.74 0.42
N VAL A 329 -7.90 -55.91 1.01
CA VAL A 329 -8.33 -57.22 0.51
C VAL A 329 -9.29 -57.83 1.52
N SER A 330 -10.15 -58.78 1.15
CA SER A 330 -11.31 -59.25 1.95
C SER A 330 -11.08 -59.35 3.47
N ARG A 331 -9.96 -59.89 3.97
CA ARG A 331 -9.63 -59.94 5.42
C ARG A 331 -8.33 -59.24 5.84
N THR A 332 -7.54 -58.75 4.89
CA THR A 332 -6.19 -58.21 5.15
C THR A 332 -5.97 -56.83 4.53
N ILE A 333 -4.96 -56.15 5.05
CA ILE A 333 -4.38 -54.91 4.54
C ILE A 333 -2.99 -55.28 4.04
N ASP A 334 -2.80 -55.28 2.72
CA ASP A 334 -1.55 -55.70 2.09
C ASP A 334 -0.72 -54.47 1.67
N VAL A 335 0.57 -54.47 2.04
CA VAL A 335 1.56 -53.48 1.58
C VAL A 335 2.34 -54.10 0.43
N ILE A 336 2.21 -53.51 -0.75
CA ILE A 336 2.75 -54.03 -2.01
C ILE A 336 3.72 -53.00 -2.59
N ASP A 337 4.81 -53.46 -3.19
CA ASP A 337 5.74 -52.59 -3.91
C ASP A 337 5.28 -52.32 -5.37
N HIS A 338 6.06 -51.51 -6.10
CA HIS A 338 5.79 -51.21 -7.51
C HIS A 338 5.79 -52.43 -8.46
N SER A 339 6.41 -53.56 -8.06
CA SER A 339 6.47 -54.79 -8.86
C SER A 339 5.27 -55.72 -8.61
N GLY A 340 4.41 -55.38 -7.64
CA GLY A 340 3.28 -56.22 -7.24
C GLY A 340 3.64 -57.23 -6.14
N THR A 341 4.84 -57.16 -5.56
CA THR A 341 5.29 -58.06 -4.50
C THR A 341 4.76 -57.60 -3.15
N ALA A 342 4.09 -58.51 -2.41
CA ALA A 342 3.63 -58.23 -1.06
C ALA A 342 4.82 -58.18 -0.08
N LEU A 343 5.02 -57.01 0.55
CA LEU A 343 6.08 -56.76 1.53
C LEU A 343 5.62 -57.05 2.96
N ALA A 344 4.34 -56.82 3.25
CA ALA A 344 3.71 -57.11 4.54
C ALA A 344 2.20 -57.28 4.39
N SER A 345 1.56 -58.04 5.28
CA SER A 345 0.10 -58.22 5.33
C SER A 345 -0.38 -58.22 6.78
N TYR A 346 -1.45 -57.46 7.06
CA TYR A 346 -2.02 -57.30 8.39
C TYR A 346 -3.50 -57.66 8.37
N MET A 347 -4.04 -58.26 9.43
CA MET A 347 -5.50 -58.43 9.54
C MET A 347 -6.19 -57.06 9.56
N LYS A 348 -7.33 -56.95 8.86
CA LYS A 348 -8.18 -55.76 8.89
C LYS A 348 -8.70 -55.52 10.31
N SER A 349 -8.10 -54.54 10.98
CA SER A 349 -8.50 -54.09 12.31
C SER A 349 -7.88 -52.72 12.58
N PHE A 350 -8.66 -51.84 13.19
CA PHE A 350 -8.21 -50.52 13.65
C PHE A 350 -6.93 -50.62 14.50
N SER A 351 -6.84 -51.62 15.38
CA SER A 351 -5.68 -51.86 16.27
C SER A 351 -4.36 -52.17 15.55
N LYS A 352 -4.39 -52.57 14.28
CA LYS A 352 -3.20 -52.94 13.50
C LYS A 352 -2.64 -51.77 12.68
N VAL A 353 -3.38 -50.67 12.57
CA VAL A 353 -3.00 -49.52 11.73
C VAL A 353 -1.67 -48.90 12.19
N GLU A 354 -1.44 -48.74 13.49
CA GLU A 354 -0.18 -48.17 14.00
C GLU A 354 1.05 -48.99 13.58
N ARG A 355 0.96 -50.33 13.62
CA ARG A 355 2.05 -51.22 13.15
C ARG A 355 2.25 -51.13 11.64
N LEU A 356 1.16 -51.01 10.89
CA LEU A 356 1.19 -50.81 9.43
C LEU A 356 1.88 -49.49 9.08
N VAL A 357 1.54 -48.40 9.77
CA VAL A 357 2.12 -47.07 9.54
C VAL A 357 3.62 -47.06 9.83
N ALA A 358 4.04 -47.66 10.96
CA ALA A 358 5.46 -47.80 11.31
C ALA A 358 6.23 -48.60 10.25
N GLU A 359 5.64 -49.68 9.73
CA GLU A 359 6.26 -50.49 8.68
C GLU A 359 6.37 -49.73 7.35
N VAL A 360 5.33 -48.99 6.96
CA VAL A 360 5.37 -48.11 5.78
C VAL A 360 6.45 -47.04 5.93
N ASN A 361 6.57 -46.43 7.11
CA ASN A 361 7.65 -45.48 7.41
C ASN A 361 9.04 -46.12 7.28
N ARG A 362 9.25 -47.31 7.86
CA ARG A 362 10.50 -48.06 7.78
C ARG A 362 10.91 -48.33 6.32
N LEU A 363 9.97 -48.72 5.47
CA LEU A 363 10.23 -49.00 4.05
C LEU A 363 10.58 -47.72 3.24
N LEU A 364 9.96 -46.59 3.58
CA LEU A 364 10.18 -45.31 2.91
C LEU A 364 11.43 -44.58 3.42
N MET A 365 11.45 -44.27 4.72
CA MET A 365 12.40 -43.38 5.41
C MET A 365 13.55 -44.14 6.09
N GLY A 366 13.37 -45.41 6.47
CA GLY A 366 14.42 -46.24 7.08
C GLY A 366 14.76 -45.94 8.55
N HIS A 367 14.13 -44.93 9.15
CA HIS A 367 14.32 -44.54 10.54
C HIS A 367 13.01 -43.93 11.07
N GLU A 368 12.83 -43.98 12.39
CA GLU A 368 11.67 -43.36 13.03
C GLU A 368 11.85 -41.84 13.16
N PRO A 369 10.75 -41.07 13.14
CA PRO A 369 10.81 -39.64 13.38
C PRO A 369 11.38 -39.39 14.79
N ASN A 370 12.26 -38.39 14.92
CA ASN A 370 12.79 -37.99 16.23
C ASN A 370 11.60 -37.66 17.16
N SER A 371 11.57 -38.30 18.34
CA SER A 371 10.48 -38.24 19.33
C SER A 371 9.78 -36.88 19.36
N LEU A 372 8.45 -36.90 19.20
CA LEU A 372 7.54 -35.75 19.33
C LEU A 372 8.14 -34.65 20.22
N GLN A 373 8.75 -33.63 19.61
CA GLN A 373 8.54 -32.32 20.21
C GLN A 373 7.07 -32.07 19.97
N GLN A 374 6.24 -32.36 20.98
CA GLN A 374 4.88 -31.89 21.05
C GLN A 374 4.95 -30.39 20.74
N THR A 375 4.71 -30.02 19.49
CA THR A 375 4.40 -28.65 19.09
C THR A 375 2.96 -28.33 19.46
N THR A 376 2.37 -29.06 20.42
CA THR A 376 1.16 -28.63 21.09
C THR A 376 1.50 -27.28 21.72
N ILE A 377 0.80 -26.23 21.27
CA ILE A 377 0.87 -24.90 21.84
C ILE A 377 0.24 -25.01 23.23
N ASN A 378 1.00 -25.51 24.20
CA ASN A 378 0.51 -25.69 25.55
C ASN A 378 0.27 -24.32 26.14
N LYS A 379 -0.96 -24.09 26.58
CA LYS A 379 -1.32 -22.87 27.29
C LYS A 379 -0.32 -22.66 28.42
N LEU A 380 0.32 -21.51 28.41
CA LEU A 380 1.25 -21.15 29.48
C LEU A 380 0.50 -21.23 30.81
N VAL A 381 1.13 -21.78 31.86
CA VAL A 381 0.58 -21.92 33.22
C VAL A 381 1.24 -20.89 34.16
N GLY A 382 0.45 -20.18 34.98
CA GLY A 382 0.89 -19.11 35.91
C GLY A 382 0.18 -17.75 35.75
N HIS A 383 0.62 -16.70 36.46
CA HIS A 383 0.02 -15.35 36.40
C HIS A 383 1.00 -14.23 36.01
N GLY A 384 2.27 -14.53 35.76
CA GLY A 384 3.30 -13.53 35.43
C GLY A 384 3.06 -12.81 34.10
N SER A 385 3.64 -11.61 33.94
CA SER A 385 3.66 -10.88 32.67
C SER A 385 4.35 -11.69 31.56
N VAL A 386 3.92 -11.42 30.33
CA VAL A 386 4.47 -12.07 29.14
C VAL A 386 4.96 -11.00 28.17
N ASN A 387 6.20 -11.15 27.69
CA ASN A 387 6.77 -10.32 26.65
C ASN A 387 6.84 -11.10 25.34
N VAL A 388 6.39 -10.48 24.25
CA VAL A 388 6.24 -11.11 22.93
C VAL A 388 6.91 -10.26 21.85
N GLU A 389 7.72 -10.90 21.01
CA GLU A 389 8.23 -10.29 19.78
C GLU A 389 7.25 -10.56 18.64
N ILE A 390 6.55 -9.52 18.19
CA ILE A 390 5.71 -9.55 17.00
C ILE A 390 6.55 -9.02 15.83
N GLY A 391 6.39 -9.61 14.64
CA GLY A 391 7.08 -9.14 13.43
C GLY A 391 8.30 -9.96 13.01
N SER A 392 8.58 -11.07 13.69
CA SER A 392 9.53 -12.10 13.23
C SER A 392 8.78 -13.30 12.65
N LEU A 393 9.43 -14.06 11.76
CA LEU A 393 8.82 -15.25 11.13
C LEU A 393 8.31 -16.24 12.19
N ASN A 394 9.05 -16.45 13.28
CA ASN A 394 8.59 -17.24 14.42
C ASN A 394 8.36 -16.34 15.63
N THR A 395 7.19 -16.42 16.26
CA THR A 395 6.86 -15.61 17.44
C THR A 395 7.69 -16.04 18.63
N ARG A 396 8.48 -15.12 19.19
CA ARG A 396 9.28 -15.38 20.41
C ARG A 396 8.56 -14.87 21.64
N ILE A 397 8.59 -15.67 22.71
CA ILE A 397 7.88 -15.37 23.95
C ILE A 397 8.82 -15.55 25.14
N LYS A 398 8.67 -14.65 26.12
CA LYS A 398 9.27 -14.73 27.44
C LYS A 398 8.18 -14.58 28.50
N THR A 399 8.05 -15.57 29.38
CA THR A 399 7.30 -15.41 30.63
C THR A 399 8.29 -15.01 31.73
N ALA A 400 7.88 -14.10 32.61
CA ALA A 400 8.68 -13.70 33.76
C ALA A 400 9.24 -14.92 34.53
N GLY A 401 10.54 -14.91 34.80
CA GLY A 401 11.25 -15.98 35.52
C GLY A 401 11.49 -17.28 34.74
N LYS A 402 11.03 -17.39 33.49
CA LYS A 402 11.26 -18.57 32.62
C LYS A 402 12.30 -18.26 31.52
N LYS A 403 12.79 -19.29 30.82
CA LYS A 403 13.63 -19.08 29.62
C LYS A 403 12.75 -18.60 28.46
N SER A 404 13.29 -17.71 27.62
CA SER A 404 12.67 -17.36 26.35
C SER A 404 12.66 -18.58 25.42
N TYR A 405 11.65 -18.68 24.57
CA TYR A 405 11.57 -19.71 23.54
C TYR A 405 10.80 -19.21 22.31
N ALA A 406 11.11 -19.79 21.15
CA ALA A 406 10.35 -19.56 19.93
C ALA A 406 9.16 -20.51 19.89
N THR A 407 7.97 -19.96 19.63
CA THR A 407 6.75 -20.75 19.50
C THR A 407 6.53 -21.14 18.05
N PRO A 408 5.74 -22.20 17.77
CA PRO A 408 5.30 -22.51 16.42
C PRO A 408 4.35 -21.46 15.82
N LEU A 409 3.84 -20.50 16.60
CA LEU A 409 2.92 -19.46 16.14
C LEU A 409 3.65 -18.48 15.21
N ARG A 410 3.07 -18.20 14.04
CA ARG A 410 3.60 -17.23 13.07
C ARG A 410 2.51 -16.25 12.64
N PHE A 411 2.88 -15.00 12.39
CA PHE A 411 2.01 -14.08 11.66
C PHE A 411 2.17 -14.37 10.16
N LEU A 412 1.58 -15.48 9.72
CA LEU A 412 1.68 -15.98 8.36
C LEU A 412 0.35 -16.66 8.00
N ARG A 413 -0.33 -16.15 6.98
CA ARG A 413 -1.65 -16.65 6.57
C ARG A 413 -1.74 -16.68 5.05
N GLN A 414 -2.36 -17.73 4.53
CA GLN A 414 -2.73 -17.79 3.12
C GLN A 414 -4.24 -17.77 2.96
N PHE A 415 -4.71 -17.18 1.89
CA PHE A 415 -6.11 -17.13 1.51
C PHE A 415 -6.24 -17.82 0.17
N TRP A 416 -6.92 -18.98 0.17
CA TRP A 416 -7.02 -19.87 -0.98
C TRP A 416 -8.37 -19.70 -1.65
N GLN A 417 -8.36 -19.30 -2.93
CA GLN A 417 -9.57 -19.18 -3.72
C GLN A 417 -9.96 -20.54 -4.32
N HIS A 418 -11.17 -20.99 -4.06
CA HIS A 418 -11.71 -22.21 -4.65
C HIS A 418 -13.23 -22.15 -4.76
N ARG A 419 -13.77 -22.35 -5.98
CA ARG A 419 -15.24 -22.35 -6.27
C ARG A 419 -15.95 -21.10 -5.75
N ASP A 420 -15.39 -19.92 -6.04
CA ASP A 420 -15.88 -18.59 -5.62
C ASP A 420 -15.86 -18.32 -4.10
N GLU A 421 -15.32 -19.25 -3.30
CA GLU A 421 -15.07 -19.05 -1.88
C GLU A 421 -13.58 -18.79 -1.60
N ASN A 422 -13.30 -18.08 -0.52
CA ASN A 422 -11.94 -17.80 -0.06
C ASN A 422 -11.71 -18.46 1.32
N TYR A 423 -10.77 -19.39 1.38
CA TYR A 423 -10.47 -20.17 2.57
C TYR A 423 -9.23 -19.61 3.28
N PRO A 424 -9.36 -19.02 4.49
CA PRO A 424 -8.22 -18.58 5.27
C PRO A 424 -7.48 -19.78 5.89
N VAL A 425 -6.17 -19.82 5.72
CA VAL A 425 -5.28 -20.89 6.17
C VAL A 425 -4.19 -20.30 7.07
N ASP A 426 -4.24 -20.62 8.36
CA ASP A 426 -3.17 -20.31 9.32
C ASP A 426 -1.93 -21.16 9.01
N CYS A 427 -0.85 -20.48 8.63
CA CYS A 427 0.40 -21.08 8.20
C CYS A 427 1.48 -21.14 9.29
N SER A 428 1.07 -21.03 10.57
CA SER A 428 1.97 -21.14 11.72
C SER A 428 2.81 -22.42 11.70
N LEU A 429 2.15 -23.56 11.43
CA LEU A 429 2.79 -24.89 11.40
C LEU A 429 3.30 -25.28 10.01
N SER A 430 3.14 -24.42 9.00
CA SER A 430 3.48 -24.76 7.62
C SER A 430 4.96 -25.01 7.42
N THR A 431 5.23 -25.98 6.55
CA THR A 431 6.59 -26.34 6.12
C THR A 431 6.86 -25.98 4.67
N ALA A 432 5.82 -25.76 3.85
CA ALA A 432 5.92 -25.14 2.54
C ALA A 432 4.68 -24.28 2.22
N LEU A 433 4.88 -23.21 1.46
CA LEU A 433 3.83 -22.29 0.98
C LEU A 433 3.65 -22.39 -0.53
N GLN A 434 2.41 -22.33 -0.98
CA GLN A 434 2.06 -22.16 -2.40
C GLN A 434 1.82 -20.68 -2.69
N LEU A 435 2.64 -20.08 -3.52
CA LEU A 435 2.41 -18.74 -4.06
C LEU A 435 1.77 -18.89 -5.43
N GLY A 436 0.80 -18.04 -5.77
CA GLY A 436 -0.14 -18.35 -6.85
C GLY A 436 -1.08 -17.21 -7.20
N HIS A 437 -1.80 -17.36 -8.32
CA HIS A 437 -2.95 -16.51 -8.63
C HIS A 437 -4.15 -16.83 -7.73
N ASP A 438 -4.26 -18.09 -7.28
CA ASP A 438 -5.35 -18.56 -6.42
C ASP A 438 -5.01 -18.46 -4.92
N THR A 439 -3.84 -17.92 -4.58
CA THR A 439 -3.38 -17.79 -3.20
C THR A 439 -2.82 -16.40 -2.89
N GLU A 440 -3.39 -15.76 -1.87
CA GLU A 440 -2.87 -14.49 -1.34
C GLU A 440 -2.22 -14.74 0.02
N THR A 441 -1.01 -14.19 0.23
CA THR A 441 -0.21 -14.48 1.42
C THR A 441 0.05 -13.23 2.25
N ILE A 442 -0.42 -13.23 3.49
CA ILE A 442 -0.21 -12.17 4.47
C ILE A 442 0.91 -12.59 5.43
N THR A 443 1.87 -11.70 5.64
CA THR A 443 3.08 -11.90 6.46
C THR A 443 3.30 -10.73 7.42
N CYS A 444 4.30 -10.83 8.30
CA CYS A 444 4.70 -9.73 9.19
C CYS A 444 5.00 -8.42 8.46
N ASN A 445 5.51 -8.47 7.23
CA ASN A 445 5.80 -7.25 6.46
C ASN A 445 4.52 -6.43 6.18
N HIS A 446 3.38 -7.11 6.03
CA HIS A 446 2.08 -6.47 5.82
C HIS A 446 1.53 -5.84 7.10
N LEU A 447 1.86 -6.40 8.27
CA LEU A 447 1.43 -5.88 9.59
C LEU A 447 1.85 -4.44 9.82
N TRP A 448 2.97 -4.04 9.22
CA TRP A 448 3.57 -2.71 9.37
C TRP A 448 3.27 -1.76 8.20
N SER A 449 2.42 -2.18 7.26
CA SER A 449 1.99 -1.38 6.10
C SER A 449 0.72 -0.57 6.44
N ASN A 450 0.58 0.64 5.87
CA ASN A 450 -0.58 1.52 6.11
C ASN A 450 -1.84 1.13 5.30
N ASN A 451 -2.04 -0.15 4.99
CA ASN A 451 -3.14 -0.61 4.14
C ASN A 451 -4.30 -1.14 4.97
N ASN A 452 -5.49 -0.54 4.81
CA ASN A 452 -6.74 -1.06 5.35
C ASN A 452 -7.27 -2.18 4.45
N ASP A 453 -6.69 -3.37 4.61
CA ASP A 453 -7.14 -4.59 3.94
C ASP A 453 -7.97 -5.47 4.88
N SER A 454 -9.12 -5.93 4.40
CA SER A 454 -9.98 -6.89 5.10
C SER A 454 -9.27 -8.21 5.41
N MET A 455 -8.34 -8.66 4.56
CA MET A 455 -7.60 -9.92 4.75
C MET A 455 -6.53 -9.78 5.82
N LEU A 456 -5.83 -8.64 5.84
CA LEU A 456 -4.94 -8.28 6.95
C LEU A 456 -5.72 -8.19 8.27
N SER A 457 -6.92 -7.61 8.25
CA SER A 457 -7.80 -7.51 9.42
C SER A 457 -8.11 -8.86 10.05
N VAL A 458 -8.59 -9.80 9.23
CA VAL A 458 -8.89 -11.18 9.64
C VAL A 458 -7.63 -11.88 10.15
N SER A 459 -6.48 -11.63 9.51
CA SER A 459 -5.20 -12.21 9.91
C SER A 459 -4.75 -11.72 11.29
N ILE A 460 -4.89 -10.42 11.58
CA ILE A 460 -4.59 -9.81 12.88
C ILE A 460 -5.47 -10.38 13.96
N ASP A 461 -6.80 -10.36 13.77
CA ASP A 461 -7.74 -10.83 14.78
C ASP A 461 -7.52 -12.31 15.12
N SER A 462 -7.27 -13.14 14.11
CA SER A 462 -7.03 -14.56 14.31
C SER A 462 -5.67 -14.83 14.96
N TYR A 463 -4.60 -14.13 14.58
CA TYR A 463 -3.30 -14.25 15.25
C TYR A 463 -3.38 -13.84 16.72
N VAL A 464 -4.04 -12.72 17.03
CA VAL A 464 -4.23 -12.25 18.40
C VAL A 464 -5.09 -13.22 19.21
N HIS A 465 -6.10 -13.84 18.59
CA HIS A 465 -6.88 -14.90 19.23
C HIS A 465 -6.01 -16.12 19.58
N SER A 466 -5.19 -16.59 18.66
CA SER A 466 -4.22 -17.68 18.92
C SER A 466 -3.22 -17.31 20.01
N LEU A 467 -2.75 -16.05 20.03
CA LEU A 467 -1.89 -15.52 21.08
C LEU A 467 -2.60 -15.52 22.45
N LYS A 468 -3.88 -15.11 22.51
CA LYS A 468 -4.70 -15.15 23.73
C LYS A 468 -4.94 -16.59 24.21
N ASN A 469 -5.12 -17.54 23.31
CA ASN A 469 -5.28 -18.95 23.68
C ASN A 469 -4.00 -19.52 24.32
N LEU A 470 -2.83 -19.11 23.80
CA LEU A 470 -1.52 -19.48 24.34
C LEU A 470 -1.21 -18.78 25.67
N ILE A 471 -1.42 -17.46 25.74
CA ILE A 471 -1.00 -16.60 26.86
C ILE A 471 -2.07 -16.50 27.96
N GLY A 472 -3.35 -16.69 27.66
CA GLY A 472 -4.46 -16.41 28.57
C GLY A 472 -4.65 -14.90 28.81
N ALA A 473 -5.25 -14.54 29.94
CA ALA A 473 -5.62 -13.15 30.27
C ALA A 473 -4.50 -12.37 31.00
N ARG A 474 -3.24 -12.69 30.75
CA ARG A 474 -2.08 -12.08 31.43
C ARG A 474 -1.78 -10.68 30.87
N PRO A 475 -1.11 -9.80 31.64
CA PRO A 475 -0.51 -8.60 31.09
C PRO A 475 0.47 -8.97 29.97
N LEU A 476 0.37 -8.25 28.86
CA LEU A 476 1.15 -8.50 27.65
C LEU A 476 2.02 -7.28 27.33
N THR A 477 3.33 -7.44 27.34
CA THR A 477 4.25 -6.52 26.68
C THR A 477 4.51 -7.04 25.28
N TYR A 478 4.40 -6.21 24.24
CA TYR A 478 4.70 -6.62 22.88
C TYR A 478 5.71 -5.67 22.24
N LEU A 479 6.73 -6.24 21.59
CA LEU A 479 7.80 -5.47 20.96
C LEU A 479 7.31 -4.90 19.63
N VAL A 480 7.60 -3.63 19.39
CA VAL A 480 7.22 -2.90 18.17
C VAL A 480 8.47 -2.28 17.53
N PRO A 481 8.70 -2.46 16.22
CA PRO A 481 9.80 -1.79 15.54
C PRO A 481 9.62 -0.27 15.59
N ASP A 482 10.71 0.45 15.85
CA ASP A 482 10.67 1.89 16.11
C ASP A 482 10.26 2.73 14.90
N TYR A 483 10.54 2.27 13.68
CA TYR A 483 10.19 2.94 12.43
C TYR A 483 8.70 2.88 12.10
N VAL A 484 7.92 2.07 12.82
CA VAL A 484 6.49 1.94 12.61
C VAL A 484 5.75 3.08 13.29
N ASN A 485 4.99 3.84 12.49
CA ASN A 485 4.15 4.91 13.00
C ASN A 485 3.03 4.34 13.88
N GLU A 486 2.81 4.92 15.06
CA GLU A 486 1.70 4.54 15.93
C GLU A 486 0.36 4.65 15.19
N LEU A 487 0.11 5.67 14.38
CA LEU A 487 -1.14 5.78 13.61
C LEU A 487 -1.34 4.61 12.61
N GLY A 488 -0.25 3.99 12.13
CA GLY A 488 -0.31 2.86 11.19
C GLY A 488 -0.61 1.50 11.81
N THR A 489 -0.65 1.40 13.15
CA THR A 489 -0.86 0.14 13.88
C THR A 489 -2.15 0.12 14.71
N GLU A 490 -3.10 1.01 14.39
CA GLU A 490 -4.40 1.12 15.06
C GLU A 490 -5.10 -0.24 15.16
N GLN A 491 -5.16 -1.00 14.06
CA GLN A 491 -5.84 -2.28 14.03
C GLN A 491 -5.21 -3.33 14.96
N LEU A 492 -3.89 -3.50 14.90
CA LEU A 492 -3.17 -4.42 15.79
C LEU A 492 -3.40 -4.04 17.25
N ARG A 493 -3.31 -2.75 17.59
CA ARG A 493 -3.55 -2.26 18.95
C ARG A 493 -4.98 -2.52 19.39
N ARG A 494 -5.97 -2.24 18.55
CA ARG A 494 -7.38 -2.50 18.84
C ARG A 494 -7.59 -3.98 19.17
N SER A 495 -7.10 -4.88 18.32
CA SER A 495 -7.25 -6.32 18.54
C SER A 495 -6.54 -6.78 19.82
N LEU A 496 -5.32 -6.29 20.10
CA LEU A 496 -4.59 -6.60 21.33
C LEU A 496 -5.29 -6.05 22.59
N ASN A 497 -5.77 -4.81 22.56
CA ASN A 497 -6.48 -4.15 23.66
C ASN A 497 -7.84 -4.80 23.95
N LEU A 498 -8.49 -5.37 22.92
CA LEU A 498 -9.69 -6.20 23.10
C LEU A 498 -9.37 -7.58 23.69
N ALA A 499 -8.22 -8.15 23.33
CA ALA A 499 -7.83 -9.49 23.75
C ALA A 499 -7.27 -9.53 25.17
N PHE A 500 -6.47 -8.52 25.55
CA PHE A 500 -5.73 -8.43 26.81
C PHE A 500 -6.11 -7.15 27.57
N SER A 501 -6.31 -7.27 28.88
CA SER A 501 -6.67 -6.12 29.74
C SER A 501 -5.55 -5.09 29.88
N ASP A 502 -4.29 -5.49 29.67
CA ASP A 502 -3.10 -4.66 29.79
C ASP A 502 -2.09 -5.06 28.71
N ALA A 503 -2.33 -4.59 27.48
CA ALA A 503 -1.40 -4.70 26.36
C ALA A 503 -0.53 -3.44 26.26
N ARG A 504 0.78 -3.60 26.42
CA ARG A 504 1.78 -2.52 26.47
C ARG A 504 2.75 -2.65 25.29
N PRO A 505 2.77 -1.71 24.35
CA PRO A 505 3.85 -1.67 23.37
C PRO A 505 5.18 -1.39 24.08
N LEU A 506 6.27 -1.94 23.55
CA LEU A 506 7.64 -1.62 23.96
C LEU A 506 8.51 -1.44 22.70
N PRO A 507 9.12 -0.26 22.50
CA PRO A 507 9.99 -0.05 21.34
C PRO A 507 11.20 -1.01 21.35
N MET A 508 11.50 -1.60 20.19
CA MET A 508 12.62 -2.55 20.06
C MET A 508 13.98 -1.91 20.39
N SER A 509 14.15 -0.61 20.13
CA SER A 509 15.34 0.16 20.50
C SER A 509 15.57 0.15 22.02
N ILE A 510 14.53 0.46 22.80
CA ILE A 510 14.56 0.42 24.25
C ILE A 510 14.76 -1.01 24.74
N ALA A 511 14.00 -1.98 24.22
CA ALA A 511 14.16 -3.39 24.58
C ALA A 511 15.61 -3.87 24.39
N SER A 512 16.28 -3.43 23.31
CA SER A 512 17.66 -3.80 23.04
C SER A 512 18.68 -3.18 24.00
N LEU A 513 18.45 -1.93 24.42
CA LEU A 513 19.29 -1.25 25.40
C LEU A 513 19.10 -1.85 26.80
N LEU A 514 17.85 -2.14 27.20
CA LEU A 514 17.55 -2.86 28.44
C LEU A 514 18.22 -4.24 28.44
N LEU A 515 18.14 -4.98 27.33
CA LEU A 515 18.84 -6.26 27.20
C LEU A 515 20.36 -6.11 27.29
N TRP A 516 20.93 -5.06 26.69
CA TRP A 516 22.35 -4.76 26.80
C TRP A 516 22.77 -4.41 28.24
N GLN A 517 21.93 -3.71 29.00
CA GLN A 517 22.18 -3.35 30.41
C GLN A 517 22.39 -4.56 31.32
N ARG A 518 21.82 -5.71 30.98
CA ARG A 518 22.04 -6.98 31.68
C ARG A 518 23.43 -7.57 31.46
N GLY A 519 24.13 -7.16 30.40
CA GLY A 519 25.39 -7.77 29.97
C GLY A 519 26.62 -7.24 30.70
N LYS A 520 27.67 -8.07 30.80
CA LYS A 520 28.99 -7.68 31.35
C LYS A 520 29.63 -6.49 30.63
N SER A 521 29.25 -6.22 29.38
CA SER A 521 29.72 -5.06 28.64
C SER A 521 29.17 -3.76 29.22
N PHE A 522 27.93 -3.72 29.70
CA PHE A 522 27.35 -2.55 30.36
C PHE A 522 28.08 -2.21 31.65
N GLU A 523 28.35 -3.21 32.50
CA GLU A 523 29.09 -3.04 33.77
C GLU A 523 30.42 -2.31 33.56
N LYS A 524 31.18 -2.71 32.54
CA LYS A 524 32.49 -2.14 32.20
C LYS A 524 32.45 -0.81 31.46
N THR A 525 31.29 -0.40 30.95
CA THR A 525 31.16 0.80 30.10
C THR A 525 30.97 2.05 30.97
N ASP A 526 31.82 3.06 30.82
CA ASP A 526 31.60 4.38 31.45
C ASP A 526 30.48 5.12 30.72
N ILE A 527 29.31 5.30 31.36
CA ILE A 527 28.16 6.00 30.79
C ILE A 527 28.01 7.33 31.49
N ARG A 528 27.94 8.40 30.71
CA ARG A 528 27.78 9.77 31.19
C ARG A 528 26.41 10.31 30.80
N ASP A 529 25.92 11.26 31.57
CA ASP A 529 24.69 11.98 31.23
C ASP A 529 24.84 12.67 29.87
N GLY A 530 23.86 12.44 28.99
CA GLY A 530 23.86 12.94 27.61
C GLY A 530 24.65 12.10 26.60
N ASP A 531 25.16 10.92 26.96
CA ASP A 531 25.75 9.99 25.96
C ASP A 531 24.69 9.60 24.92
N LEU A 532 25.09 9.48 23.65
CA LEU A 532 24.19 9.23 22.52
C LEU A 532 24.36 7.82 21.97
N PHE A 533 23.25 7.13 21.74
CA PHE A 533 23.20 5.79 21.21
C PHE A 533 22.40 5.80 19.90
N PHE A 534 23.00 5.31 18.82
CA PHE A 534 22.30 5.10 17.56
C PHE A 534 21.92 3.63 17.42
N ILE A 535 20.63 3.35 17.56
CA ILE A 535 20.10 2.02 17.31
C ILE A 535 19.73 1.92 15.83
N LEU A 536 20.22 0.91 15.14
CA LEU A 536 20.02 0.73 13.71
C LEU A 536 19.00 -0.38 13.45
N ASP A 537 18.07 -0.11 12.56
CA ASP A 537 17.06 -1.08 12.16
C ASP A 537 16.74 -0.96 10.67
N SER A 538 16.09 -1.96 10.09
CA SER A 538 15.68 -1.94 8.69
C SER A 538 14.23 -2.41 8.53
N SER A 539 13.45 -1.64 7.78
CA SER A 539 12.23 -2.11 7.13
C SER A 539 12.55 -2.81 5.80
N ALA A 540 11.53 -3.30 5.11
CA ALA A 540 11.65 -3.81 3.74
C ALA A 540 12.35 -2.81 2.80
N ASP A 541 11.92 -1.55 2.83
CA ASP A 541 12.33 -0.51 1.88
C ASP A 541 13.47 0.40 2.35
N ASN A 542 13.66 0.52 3.67
CA ASN A 542 14.46 1.61 4.24
C ASN A 542 15.29 1.16 5.44
N LEU A 543 16.43 1.81 5.60
CA LEU A 543 17.29 1.71 6.78
C LEU A 543 17.04 2.91 7.72
N TYR A 544 17.02 2.64 9.01
CA TYR A 544 16.71 3.62 10.05
C TYR A 544 17.80 3.70 11.12
N MET A 545 17.98 4.91 11.63
CA MET A 545 18.76 5.25 12.80
C MET A 545 17.83 5.83 13.86
N ILE A 546 17.80 5.24 15.04
CA ILE A 546 17.00 5.70 16.18
C ILE A 546 17.96 6.29 17.22
N PRO A 547 17.98 7.62 17.39
CA PRO A 547 18.78 8.26 18.42
C PRO A 547 18.16 8.01 19.80
N VAL A 548 18.97 7.58 20.76
CA VAL A 548 18.57 7.39 22.15
C VAL A 548 19.63 8.01 23.06
N VAL A 549 19.21 8.92 23.94
CA VAL A 549 20.10 9.64 24.86
C VAL A 549 20.05 8.97 26.23
N ALA A 550 21.21 8.75 26.85
CA ALA A 550 21.30 8.29 28.23
C ALA A 550 21.13 9.47 29.19
N LYS A 551 20.16 9.38 30.11
CA LYS A 551 19.95 10.33 31.20
C LYS A 551 20.18 9.68 32.55
N ILE A 552 21.00 10.30 33.39
CA ILE A 552 21.33 9.78 34.71
C ILE A 552 20.42 10.44 35.75
N GLN A 553 19.60 9.64 36.42
CA GLN A 553 18.80 10.08 37.56
C GLN A 553 19.49 9.70 38.87
N ASP A 554 19.83 10.70 39.69
CA ASP A 554 20.49 10.48 40.97
C ASP A 554 19.63 9.68 41.96
N SER A 555 18.31 9.86 41.94
CA SER A 555 17.36 9.08 42.76
C SER A 555 17.45 7.60 42.41
N TYR A 556 17.42 7.27 41.12
CA TYR A 556 17.51 5.89 40.66
C TYR A 556 18.91 5.32 40.89
N LYS A 557 19.98 6.10 40.63
CA LYS A 557 21.37 5.70 40.87
C LYS A 557 21.64 5.34 42.33
N LYS A 558 21.02 6.07 43.28
CA LYS A 558 21.12 5.78 44.71
C LYS A 558 20.40 4.50 45.11
N ARG A 559 19.23 4.23 44.50
CA ARG A 559 18.42 3.03 44.77
C ARG A 559 19.02 1.77 44.14
N LEU A 560 19.61 1.90 42.94
CA LEU A 560 20.11 0.78 42.16
C LEU A 560 21.43 1.14 41.43
N PRO A 561 22.57 1.20 42.15
CA PRO A 561 23.86 1.64 41.61
C PRO A 561 24.37 0.82 40.43
N GLU A 562 24.07 -0.49 40.39
CA GLU A 562 24.45 -1.42 39.33
C GLU A 562 23.86 -1.03 37.96
N MET A 563 22.69 -0.36 37.94
CA MET A 563 22.07 0.16 36.72
C MET A 563 22.52 1.58 36.38
N LYS A 564 23.47 2.12 37.15
CA LYS A 564 24.11 3.45 36.96
C LYS A 564 23.13 4.63 36.95
N GLY A 565 21.88 4.40 37.37
CA GLY A 565 20.79 5.38 37.33
C GLY A 565 20.33 5.79 35.93
N VAL A 566 20.63 4.98 34.90
CA VAL A 566 20.35 5.35 33.50
C VAL A 566 18.88 5.15 33.16
N ILE A 567 18.26 6.20 32.63
CA ILE A 567 16.97 6.20 31.92
C ILE A 567 17.23 6.63 30.48
N TRP A 568 16.49 6.04 29.54
CA TRP A 568 16.67 6.27 28.11
C TRP A 568 15.71 7.33 27.59
N GLU A 569 16.18 8.38 26.91
CA GLU A 569 15.34 9.31 26.15
C GLU A 569 15.38 8.92 24.68
N ARG A 570 14.30 8.35 24.15
CA ARG A 570 14.20 7.93 22.75
C ARG A 570 13.73 9.09 21.88
N HIS A 571 14.42 9.30 20.77
CA HIS A 571 14.00 10.22 19.71
C HIS A 571 13.34 9.48 18.54
N PRO A 572 12.53 10.17 17.73
CA PRO A 572 11.93 9.61 16.53
C PRO A 572 12.96 8.97 15.59
N PRO A 573 12.59 7.87 14.89
CA PRO A 573 13.45 7.18 13.95
C PRO A 573 13.77 8.06 12.73
N LEU A 574 15.03 8.03 12.28
CA LEU A 574 15.53 8.79 11.15
C LEU A 574 15.90 7.86 9.98
N ARG A 575 15.45 8.15 8.76
CA ARG A 575 15.84 7.39 7.56
C ARG A 575 17.27 7.77 7.16
N ILE A 576 18.11 6.76 6.95
CA ILE A 576 19.51 6.93 6.56
C ILE A 576 19.82 6.28 5.21
N SER A 577 20.96 6.65 4.64
CA SER A 577 21.43 6.10 3.38
C SER A 577 22.02 4.70 3.56
N GLY A 578 21.65 3.77 2.67
CA GLY A 578 22.10 2.38 2.67
C GLY A 578 21.18 1.50 1.83
N SER A 579 21.60 0.26 1.58
CA SER A 579 20.73 -0.73 0.96
C SER A 579 19.67 -1.20 1.95
N SER A 580 18.43 -1.27 1.46
CA SER A 580 17.29 -1.79 2.20
C SER A 580 17.36 -3.30 2.42
N SER A 581 16.46 -3.83 3.27
CA SER A 581 16.27 -5.27 3.42
C SER A 581 16.00 -5.93 2.07
N MET A 582 15.09 -5.38 1.26
CA MET A 582 14.71 -6.00 -0.03
C MET A 582 15.83 -5.94 -1.06
N GLU A 583 16.57 -4.83 -1.16
CA GLU A 583 17.71 -4.75 -2.09
C GLU A 583 18.79 -5.80 -1.78
N LEU A 584 19.04 -6.09 -0.49
CA LEU A 584 20.00 -7.11 -0.08
C LEU A 584 19.48 -8.53 -0.33
N VAL A 585 18.19 -8.77 -0.16
CA VAL A 585 17.55 -10.04 -0.51
C VAL A 585 17.61 -10.27 -2.03
N GLU A 586 17.32 -9.25 -2.85
CA GLU A 586 17.44 -9.30 -4.32
C GLU A 586 18.85 -9.73 -4.76
N LYS A 587 19.88 -9.09 -4.20
CA LYS A 587 21.29 -9.43 -4.49
C LYS A 587 21.67 -10.85 -4.05
N SER A 588 20.92 -11.42 -3.10
CA SER A 588 21.21 -12.71 -2.47
C SER A 588 20.54 -13.89 -3.19
N LEU A 589 19.39 -13.68 -3.82
CA LEU A 589 18.56 -14.71 -4.43
C LEU A 589 18.68 -14.72 -5.97
N ASN A 590 18.16 -15.76 -6.62
CA ASN A 590 17.95 -15.74 -8.07
C ASN A 590 16.62 -15.03 -8.39
N LYS A 591 16.42 -14.61 -9.65
CA LYS A 591 15.25 -13.82 -10.05
C LYS A 591 13.91 -14.49 -9.72
N GLU A 592 13.82 -15.80 -9.91
CA GLU A 592 12.58 -16.58 -9.71
C GLU A 592 12.20 -16.65 -8.22
N LEU A 593 13.14 -17.01 -7.36
CA LEU A 593 12.93 -17.07 -5.91
C LEU A 593 12.75 -15.68 -5.30
N PHE A 594 13.48 -14.67 -5.79
CA PHE A 594 13.28 -13.29 -5.37
C PHE A 594 11.86 -12.82 -5.70
N SER A 595 11.41 -12.99 -6.95
CA SER A 595 10.06 -12.61 -7.38
C SER A 595 8.96 -13.30 -6.56
N ALA A 596 9.24 -14.48 -6.01
CA ALA A 596 8.31 -15.20 -5.14
C ALA A 596 8.27 -14.61 -3.72
N VAL A 597 9.38 -14.16 -3.16
CA VAL A 597 9.45 -13.65 -1.77
C VAL A 597 9.41 -12.13 -1.66
N GLU A 598 9.49 -11.42 -2.79
CA GLU A 598 9.50 -9.97 -2.83
C GLU A 598 8.23 -9.41 -2.19
N GLY A 599 8.37 -8.49 -1.24
CA GLY A 599 7.26 -7.93 -0.47
C GLY A 599 6.70 -8.86 0.64
N LEU A 600 7.03 -10.16 0.63
CA LEU A 600 6.56 -11.11 1.63
C LEU A 600 7.51 -11.24 2.83
N LEU A 601 8.82 -11.40 2.60
CA LEU A 601 9.80 -11.69 3.64
C LEU A 601 10.94 -10.67 3.65
N SER A 602 11.25 -10.12 4.83
CA SER A 602 12.44 -9.31 5.07
C SER A 602 13.73 -10.15 5.09
N PHE A 603 14.88 -9.48 5.12
CA PHE A 603 16.21 -10.10 5.17
C PHE A 603 16.37 -11.02 6.39
N ASP A 604 15.91 -10.56 7.55
CA ASP A 604 15.95 -11.33 8.79
C ASP A 604 14.99 -12.54 8.72
N GLU A 605 13.81 -12.38 8.10
CA GLU A 605 12.85 -13.48 7.90
C GLU A 605 13.31 -14.50 6.87
N VAL A 606 13.95 -14.08 5.76
CA VAL A 606 14.61 -14.99 4.81
C VAL A 606 15.69 -15.79 5.54
N PHE A 607 16.48 -15.14 6.39
CA PHE A 607 17.49 -15.84 7.19
C PHE A 607 16.88 -16.91 8.11
N GLU A 608 15.69 -16.66 8.67
CA GLU A 608 14.92 -17.62 9.49
C GLU A 608 14.23 -18.72 8.66
N ALA A 609 13.74 -18.39 7.46
CA ALA A 609 13.01 -19.29 6.56
C ALA A 609 13.91 -20.39 5.98
N VAL A 610 15.20 -20.11 5.79
CA VAL A 610 16.17 -21.06 5.22
C VAL A 610 16.23 -22.36 6.05
N GLY A 611 15.71 -23.44 5.45
CA GLY A 611 15.63 -24.79 6.00
C GLY A 611 14.35 -25.10 6.79
N SER A 612 13.61 -24.06 7.21
CA SER A 612 12.36 -24.22 7.97
C SER A 612 11.12 -24.21 7.08
N LEU A 613 11.10 -23.34 6.07
CA LEU A 613 9.96 -23.08 5.18
C LEU A 613 10.39 -23.26 3.72
N SER A 614 9.64 -23.98 2.89
CA SER A 614 9.87 -24.07 1.44
C SER A 614 8.85 -23.23 0.66
N ILE A 615 9.17 -22.85 -0.57
CA ILE A 615 8.31 -22.03 -1.42
C ILE A 615 8.01 -22.79 -2.71
N VAL A 616 6.76 -22.75 -3.14
CA VAL A 616 6.29 -23.30 -4.41
C VAL A 616 5.71 -22.16 -5.22
N SER A 617 6.19 -21.98 -6.45
CA SER A 617 5.71 -20.95 -7.38
C SER A 617 4.35 -21.31 -8.00
N ASN A 618 3.76 -20.33 -8.68
CA ASN A 618 2.43 -20.40 -9.29
C ASN A 618 2.25 -21.57 -10.27
N ASP A 619 3.32 -22.03 -10.92
CA ASP A 619 3.34 -23.17 -11.83
C ASP A 619 3.54 -24.53 -11.12
N GLY A 620 3.55 -24.55 -9.79
CA GLY A 620 3.76 -25.74 -8.97
C GLY A 620 5.23 -26.14 -8.82
N LYS A 621 6.17 -25.30 -9.27
CA LYS A 621 7.60 -25.57 -9.14
C LYS A 621 8.10 -25.20 -7.75
N TRP A 622 8.85 -26.12 -7.14
CA TRP A 622 9.46 -25.88 -5.83
C TRP A 622 10.74 -25.07 -5.98
N LEU A 623 10.81 -23.95 -5.26
CA LEU A 623 11.92 -23.02 -5.24
C LEU A 623 12.77 -23.25 -3.98
N ASP A 624 13.82 -24.05 -4.11
CA ASP A 624 14.69 -24.38 -2.98
C ASP A 624 15.63 -23.21 -2.63
N TRP A 625 15.84 -23.00 -1.33
CA TRP A 625 16.87 -22.08 -0.86
C TRP A 625 18.27 -22.57 -1.25
N PRO A 626 19.19 -21.69 -1.68
CA PRO A 626 20.59 -22.04 -1.90
C PRO A 626 21.25 -22.55 -0.61
N LYS A 627 22.04 -23.63 -0.68
CA LYS A 627 22.70 -24.24 0.50
C LYS A 627 23.59 -23.26 1.27
N SER A 628 24.30 -22.36 0.58
CA SER A 628 25.19 -21.34 1.18
C SER A 628 24.50 -19.98 1.40
N LEU A 629 23.17 -19.89 1.32
CA LEU A 629 22.46 -18.61 1.38
C LEU A 629 22.72 -17.84 2.67
N LYS A 630 22.81 -18.51 3.84
CA LYS A 630 23.10 -17.82 5.12
C LYS A 630 24.48 -17.18 5.13
N GLU A 631 25.48 -17.82 4.54
CA GLU A 631 26.84 -17.28 4.39
C GLU A 631 26.82 -16.09 3.43
N LYS A 632 26.19 -16.26 2.26
CA LYS A 632 26.03 -15.20 1.25
C LYS A 632 25.32 -13.96 1.81
N LEU A 633 24.22 -14.13 2.55
CA LEU A 633 23.50 -13.05 3.23
C LEU A 633 24.43 -12.34 4.23
N THR A 634 25.17 -13.11 5.03
CA THR A 634 26.10 -12.54 6.03
C THR A 634 27.20 -11.72 5.37
N ASP A 635 27.72 -12.15 4.23
CA ASP A 635 28.75 -11.43 3.47
C ASP A 635 28.20 -10.18 2.76
N ILE A 636 27.02 -10.29 2.13
CA ILE A 636 26.35 -9.13 1.51
C ILE A 636 26.02 -8.05 2.55
N ALA A 637 25.62 -8.41 3.76
CA ALA A 637 25.39 -7.44 4.84
C ALA A 637 26.65 -6.63 5.20
N LYS A 638 27.87 -7.18 5.01
CA LYS A 638 29.12 -6.42 5.21
C LYS A 638 29.34 -5.34 4.14
N SER A 639 28.70 -5.47 2.98
CA SER A 639 28.79 -4.50 1.89
C SER A 639 27.89 -3.28 2.10
N ASN A 640 26.90 -3.37 3.01
CA ASN A 640 25.97 -2.28 3.33
C ASN A 640 26.66 -1.21 4.20
N GLN A 641 27.36 -0.27 3.55
CA GLN A 641 28.17 0.72 4.25
C GLN A 641 27.36 1.96 4.65
N LEU A 642 27.40 2.28 5.95
CA LEU A 642 26.79 3.48 6.52
C LEU A 642 27.63 4.74 6.23
N ILE A 643 26.95 5.85 5.92
CA ILE A 643 27.60 7.14 5.63
C ILE A 643 27.91 7.88 6.94
N LYS A 644 29.19 7.94 7.33
CA LYS A 644 29.64 8.61 8.57
C LYS A 644 29.11 10.05 8.73
N GLY A 645 28.95 10.78 7.62
CA GLY A 645 28.47 12.17 7.62
C GLY A 645 27.07 12.34 8.22
N GLU A 646 26.17 11.37 8.04
CA GLU A 646 24.79 11.41 8.58
C GLU A 646 24.82 11.30 10.12
N PHE A 647 25.62 10.38 10.66
CA PHE A 647 25.80 10.20 12.10
C PHE A 647 26.49 11.39 12.77
N LEU A 648 27.47 12.00 12.09
CA LEU A 648 28.14 13.21 12.60
C LEU A 648 27.18 14.40 12.65
N ALA A 649 26.32 14.56 11.64
CA ALA A 649 25.31 15.61 11.63
C ALA A 649 24.32 15.45 12.79
N GLU A 650 23.84 14.23 13.02
CA GLU A 650 22.88 13.95 14.09
C GLU A 650 23.49 14.07 15.50
N SER A 651 24.76 13.66 15.66
CA SER A 651 25.53 13.88 16.90
C SER A 651 25.64 15.37 17.24
N ARG A 652 25.90 16.22 16.23
CA ARG A 652 25.96 17.69 16.42
C ARG A 652 24.60 18.28 16.77
N ARG A 653 23.51 17.75 16.19
CA ARG A 653 22.15 18.19 16.48
C ARG A 653 21.77 18.00 17.95
N HIS A 654 22.27 16.93 18.56
CA HIS A 654 22.12 16.65 20.00
C HIS A 654 23.19 17.33 20.87
N ALA A 655 24.08 18.14 20.29
CA ALA A 655 25.22 18.75 20.96
C ALA A 655 26.15 17.73 21.67
N VAL A 656 26.28 16.53 21.12
CA VAL A 656 27.13 15.45 21.64
C VAL A 656 28.36 15.27 20.75
N SER A 657 29.54 15.15 21.37
CA SER A 657 30.77 14.83 20.65
C SER A 657 30.79 13.36 20.20
N PHE A 658 31.35 13.07 19.03
CA PHE A 658 31.24 11.75 18.40
C PHE A 658 31.99 10.63 19.15
N ASP A 659 32.96 10.97 19.99
CA ASP A 659 33.64 10.06 20.92
C ASP A 659 32.76 9.61 22.10
N ARG A 660 31.56 10.19 22.23
CA ARG A 660 30.52 9.78 23.20
C ARG A 660 29.35 9.07 22.52
N VAL A 661 29.51 8.68 21.26
CA VAL A 661 28.50 7.96 20.49
C VAL A 661 28.74 6.45 20.55
N ARG A 662 27.66 5.70 20.73
CA ARG A 662 27.66 4.23 20.62
C ARG A 662 26.61 3.77 19.62
N MET A 663 26.79 2.59 19.04
CA MET A 663 25.90 2.07 18.01
C MET A 663 25.52 0.61 18.28
N LEU A 664 24.27 0.25 18.01
CA LEU A 664 23.76 -1.12 18.14
C LEU A 664 22.87 -1.45 16.95
N SER A 665 22.96 -2.67 16.39
CA SER A 665 22.08 -3.10 15.30
C SER A 665 20.98 -4.05 15.78
N LEU A 666 19.72 -3.75 15.44
CA LEU A 666 18.58 -4.63 15.63
C LEU A 666 18.49 -5.69 14.53
N THR A 667 18.89 -5.31 13.31
CA THR A 667 18.85 -6.13 12.08
C THR A 667 20.20 -6.77 11.74
N ARG A 668 20.17 -7.87 10.96
CA ARG A 668 21.37 -8.49 10.36
C ARG A 668 21.89 -7.76 9.12
N THR A 669 21.11 -6.87 8.51
CA THR A 669 21.46 -6.14 7.28
C THR A 669 22.63 -5.17 7.45
N VAL A 670 22.93 -4.79 8.69
CA VAL A 670 24.03 -3.87 9.04
C VAL A 670 25.06 -4.55 9.93
N LYS A 671 26.33 -4.33 9.59
CA LYS A 671 27.49 -4.74 10.39
C LYS A 671 28.28 -3.51 10.85
N LYS A 672 29.18 -3.70 11.82
CA LYS A 672 30.04 -2.62 12.34
C LYS A 672 30.75 -1.89 11.20
N PRO A 673 30.57 -0.57 11.05
CA PRO A 673 31.30 0.21 10.06
C PRO A 673 32.81 0.19 10.32
N LYS A 674 33.62 0.31 9.26
CA LYS A 674 35.08 0.37 9.37
C LYS A 674 35.57 1.60 10.12
N TRP A 675 34.87 2.72 9.97
CA TRP A 675 35.20 4.01 10.58
C TRP A 675 34.79 4.14 12.05
N LEU A 676 34.05 3.16 12.59
CA LEU A 676 33.60 3.14 13.97
C LEU A 676 34.55 2.30 14.83
N GLU A 677 34.98 2.86 15.95
CA GLU A 677 35.84 2.17 16.90
C GLU A 677 35.18 0.89 17.45
N PRO A 678 35.93 -0.19 17.71
CA PRO A 678 35.37 -1.45 18.20
C PRO A 678 34.58 -1.32 19.50
N TRP A 679 35.02 -0.46 20.43
CA TRP A 679 34.36 -0.25 21.72
C TRP A 679 33.02 0.49 21.59
N ALA A 680 32.82 1.26 20.52
CA ALA A 680 31.60 2.01 20.26
C ALA A 680 30.50 1.15 19.63
N TRP A 681 30.82 -0.06 19.15
CA TRP A 681 29.85 -1.01 18.62
C TRP A 681 29.38 -1.99 19.69
N LEU A 682 28.11 -1.87 20.04
CA LEU A 682 27.46 -2.69 21.05
C LEU A 682 26.87 -3.95 20.43
N ASN A 683 27.11 -5.08 21.09
CA ASN A 683 26.48 -6.34 20.75
C ASN A 683 25.40 -6.66 21.78
N LYS A 684 24.20 -6.99 21.30
CA LYS A 684 23.17 -7.62 22.13
C LYS A 684 23.43 -9.13 22.25
N SER A 685 23.30 -9.68 23.45
CA SER A 685 23.37 -11.12 23.71
C SER A 685 22.01 -11.63 24.17
N GLY A 686 21.40 -12.52 23.40
CA GLY A 686 20.08 -13.10 23.72
C GLY A 686 18.95 -12.62 22.79
N SER A 687 17.72 -13.00 23.12
CA SER A 687 16.52 -12.56 22.40
C SER A 687 16.00 -11.25 23.00
N LEU A 688 15.40 -10.37 22.18
CA LEU A 688 14.89 -9.07 22.67
C LEU A 688 13.83 -9.23 23.76
N VAL A 689 13.02 -10.29 23.73
CA VAL A 689 12.02 -10.56 24.78
C VAL A 689 12.62 -10.80 26.16
N ASP A 690 13.92 -11.14 26.25
CA ASP A 690 14.62 -11.31 27.54
C ASP A 690 14.86 -9.97 28.27
N CYS A 691 14.55 -8.82 27.67
CA CYS A 691 14.52 -7.53 28.37
C CYS A 691 13.48 -7.50 29.51
N GLU A 692 12.47 -8.39 29.46
CA GLU A 692 11.47 -8.53 30.52
C GLU A 692 12.10 -8.79 31.89
N ASP A 693 13.20 -9.56 31.95
CA ASP A 693 13.90 -9.83 33.22
C ASP A 693 14.44 -8.52 33.84
N VAL A 694 14.86 -7.56 33.01
CA VAL A 694 15.36 -6.27 33.48
C VAL A 694 14.22 -5.38 33.97
N ILE A 695 13.10 -5.37 33.28
CA ILE A 695 11.92 -4.60 33.69
C ILE A 695 11.39 -5.14 35.02
N GLN A 696 11.16 -6.45 35.11
CA GLN A 696 10.56 -7.07 36.29
C GLN A 696 11.43 -6.94 37.54
N ASN A 697 12.74 -7.17 37.42
CA ASN A 697 13.63 -7.12 38.57
C ASN A 697 13.84 -5.71 39.12
N ASN A 698 13.59 -4.67 38.32
CA ASN A 698 13.99 -3.30 38.65
C ASN A 698 12.83 -2.30 38.72
N MET A 699 11.60 -2.67 38.32
CA MET A 699 10.49 -1.70 38.18
C MET A 699 10.17 -0.94 39.48
N HIS A 700 10.39 -1.56 40.64
CA HIS A 700 10.09 -0.95 41.94
C HIS A 700 11.06 0.18 42.33
N PHE A 701 12.19 0.33 41.62
CA PHE A 701 13.20 1.36 41.90
C PHE A 701 13.02 2.63 41.06
N VAL A 702 12.20 2.56 40.01
CA VAL A 702 11.97 3.64 39.04
C VAL A 702 10.52 4.10 39.13
N ASP A 703 10.31 5.42 38.99
CA ASP A 703 8.98 6.01 39.09
C ASP A 703 8.06 5.49 37.97
N ASP A 704 6.84 5.10 38.32
CA ASP A 704 5.85 4.40 37.46
C ASP A 704 6.36 3.09 36.80
N GLY A 705 7.55 2.60 37.17
CA GLY A 705 8.17 1.40 36.60
C GLY A 705 8.63 1.53 35.14
N ILE A 706 8.82 2.75 34.63
CA ILE A 706 9.16 3.02 33.23
C ILE A 706 10.62 3.50 33.09
N PHE A 707 11.41 2.79 32.30
CA PHE A 707 12.86 3.01 32.13
C PHE A 707 13.23 3.95 30.96
N TRP A 708 12.25 4.57 30.31
CA TRP A 708 12.50 5.48 29.20
C TRP A 708 11.49 6.62 29.12
N ARG A 709 11.81 7.63 28.33
CA ARG A 709 10.91 8.71 27.91
C ARG A 709 10.96 8.85 26.40
N ASP A 710 9.87 9.30 25.80
CA ASP A 710 9.70 9.42 24.36
C ASP A 710 9.61 10.88 23.94
N HIS A 711 10.44 11.27 22.98
CA HIS A 711 10.18 12.46 22.18
C HIS A 711 9.17 12.12 21.09
N LEU A 712 8.01 12.77 21.13
CA LEU A 712 6.98 12.58 20.12
C LEU A 712 7.47 13.08 18.74
N PRO A 713 7.17 12.36 17.65
CA PRO A 713 7.49 12.83 16.30
C PRO A 713 6.75 14.13 15.99
N GLN A 714 7.34 14.94 15.10
CA GLN A 714 6.70 16.18 14.68
C GLN A 714 5.34 15.86 14.06
N LEU A 715 4.29 16.51 14.54
CA LEU A 715 2.93 16.40 14.01
C LEU A 715 2.55 17.78 13.49
N SER A 716 2.21 17.89 12.21
CA SER A 716 1.86 19.15 11.60
C SER A 716 0.67 18.99 10.66
N THR A 717 -0.05 20.09 10.41
CA THR A 717 -0.90 20.22 9.23
C THR A 717 -0.37 21.36 8.37
N ARG A 718 -1.06 21.64 7.27
CA ARG A 718 -0.80 22.81 6.46
C ARG A 718 -1.97 23.75 6.55
N THR A 719 -1.66 25.01 6.84
CA THR A 719 -2.65 26.07 6.91
C THR A 719 -2.14 27.29 6.17
N VAL A 720 -3.07 28.14 5.78
CA VAL A 720 -2.76 29.35 5.02
C VAL A 720 -2.55 30.51 5.98
N VAL A 721 -1.31 31.01 6.02
CA VAL A 721 -0.88 32.15 6.84
C VAL A 721 -0.36 33.23 5.90
N ASP A 722 -0.88 34.46 6.01
CA ASP A 722 -0.51 35.60 5.17
C ASP A 722 -0.55 35.32 3.66
N GLY A 723 -1.56 34.59 3.17
CA GLY A 723 -1.66 34.31 1.74
C GLY A 723 -0.82 33.13 1.24
N ILE A 724 -0.06 32.47 2.11
CA ILE A 724 0.87 31.38 1.78
C ILE A 724 0.58 30.18 2.68
N GLU A 725 0.57 28.99 2.12
CA GLU A 725 0.51 27.77 2.92
C GLU A 725 1.83 27.49 3.63
N ARG A 726 1.76 27.22 4.93
CA ARG A 726 2.91 26.84 5.76
C ARG A 726 2.54 25.68 6.68
N ASP A 727 3.57 25.00 7.17
CA ASP A 727 3.39 23.98 8.20
C ASP A 727 2.94 24.63 9.52
N PHE A 728 1.80 24.18 10.04
CA PHE A 728 1.29 24.46 11.38
C PHE A 728 1.62 23.25 12.24
N PHE A 729 2.42 23.42 13.28
CA PHE A 729 2.88 22.30 14.10
C PHE A 729 2.00 22.10 15.32
N PHE A 730 1.40 20.93 15.43
CA PHE A 730 0.79 20.43 16.66
C PHE A 730 1.83 19.83 17.62
N VAL A 731 2.92 19.28 17.09
CA VAL A 731 4.06 18.78 17.88
C VAL A 731 5.33 19.17 17.13
N LYS A 732 6.26 19.85 17.81
CA LYS A 732 7.57 20.21 17.22
C LYS A 732 8.72 20.08 18.21
N ASP A 733 8.62 20.79 19.33
CA ASP A 733 9.67 20.91 20.35
C ASP A 733 9.08 20.64 21.76
N VAL A 734 8.22 19.62 21.85
CA VAL A 734 7.57 19.22 23.10
C VAL A 734 8.56 18.45 23.98
N PRO A 735 8.58 18.68 25.32
CA PRO A 735 9.40 17.89 26.24
C PRO A 735 9.13 16.39 26.12
N PRO A 736 10.13 15.52 26.40
CA PRO A 736 9.94 14.09 26.32
C PRO A 736 8.90 13.61 27.34
N ILE A 737 7.98 12.78 26.89
CA ILE A 737 6.88 12.25 27.69
C ILE A 737 7.27 10.92 28.34
N GLN A 738 6.61 10.57 29.45
CA GLN A 738 6.73 9.25 30.04
C GLN A 738 5.61 8.34 29.50
N PRO A 739 5.94 7.24 28.79
CA PRO A 739 4.97 6.39 28.10
C PRO A 739 4.27 5.41 29.05
N VAL A 740 3.36 5.93 29.88
CA VAL A 740 2.53 5.12 30.78
C VAL A 740 1.22 4.75 30.07
N ARG A 741 0.95 3.44 29.93
CA ARG A 741 -0.26 2.94 29.27
C ARG A 741 -1.53 3.49 29.94
N GLY A 742 -2.41 4.08 29.14
CA GLY A 742 -3.72 4.60 29.59
C GLY A 742 -3.67 5.95 30.31
N LYS A 743 -2.48 6.54 30.52
CA LYS A 743 -2.32 7.89 31.07
C LYS A 743 -2.36 8.91 29.93
N GLU A 744 -3.35 9.79 29.94
CA GLU A 744 -3.48 10.90 28.99
C GLU A 744 -2.54 12.05 29.39
N ILE A 745 -1.81 12.59 28.42
CA ILE A 745 -0.85 13.69 28.60
C ILE A 745 -1.30 14.86 27.72
N SER A 746 -1.51 16.02 28.31
CA SER A 746 -1.82 17.25 27.57
C SER A 746 -0.57 17.83 26.92
N ILE A 747 -0.68 18.26 25.67
CA ILE A 747 0.37 18.94 24.92
C ILE A 747 -0.05 20.39 24.75
N GLU A 748 0.74 21.32 25.28
CA GLU A 748 0.46 22.75 25.22
C GLU A 748 0.71 23.29 23.80
N LEU A 749 -0.25 24.07 23.29
CA LEU A 749 -0.24 24.69 21.97
C LEU A 749 -0.44 26.20 22.12
N ASP A 750 0.58 26.98 21.78
CA ASP A 750 0.52 28.45 21.84
C ASP A 750 -0.08 29.08 20.57
N GLU A 751 -0.06 28.35 19.46
CA GLU A 751 -0.55 28.83 18.16
C GLU A 751 -2.06 28.59 18.01
N LYS A 752 -2.76 29.61 17.50
CA LYS A 752 -4.20 29.54 17.21
C LYS A 752 -4.45 29.05 15.78
N PHE A 753 -5.56 28.36 15.57
CA PHE A 753 -5.95 27.82 14.27
C PHE A 753 -7.24 28.46 13.75
N VAL A 754 -7.31 28.85 12.47
CA VAL A 754 -8.50 29.49 11.90
C VAL A 754 -9.29 28.50 11.06
N LEU A 755 -10.57 28.29 11.40
CA LEU A 755 -11.54 27.57 10.57
C LEU A 755 -12.24 28.55 9.62
N SER A 756 -12.20 28.26 8.31
CA SER A 756 -12.78 29.12 7.26
C SER A 756 -14.30 28.96 7.15
N SER A 757 -15.04 30.05 6.93
CA SER A 757 -16.50 30.01 6.72
C SER A 757 -16.94 29.25 5.47
N GLY A 758 -18.19 28.80 5.43
CA GLY A 758 -18.85 28.21 4.26
C GLY A 758 -18.58 26.72 3.99
N GLN A 759 -17.78 26.04 4.82
CA GLN A 759 -17.43 24.62 4.64
C GLN A 759 -18.35 23.69 5.43
N ASN A 760 -18.98 22.69 4.79
CA ASN A 760 -19.87 21.72 5.47
C ASN A 760 -19.12 20.77 6.42
N TYR A 761 -17.82 20.57 6.18
CA TYR A 761 -16.88 19.84 7.02
C TYR A 761 -15.48 20.38 6.71
N TYR A 762 -14.52 20.13 7.61
CA TYR A 762 -13.11 20.43 7.34
C TYR A 762 -12.34 19.13 7.26
N GLU A 763 -11.51 18.99 6.24
CA GLU A 763 -10.55 17.90 6.14
C GLU A 763 -9.14 18.50 6.17
N LEU A 764 -8.34 18.07 7.13
CA LEU A 764 -6.99 18.58 7.35
C LEU A 764 -5.99 17.45 7.13
N PRO A 765 -5.06 17.58 6.16
CA PRO A 765 -3.98 16.63 6.03
C PRO A 765 -3.06 16.77 7.25
N LEU A 766 -2.80 15.66 7.92
CA LEU A 766 -1.83 15.57 8.98
C LEU A 766 -0.55 14.94 8.47
N PHE A 767 0.55 15.44 8.99
CA PHE A 767 1.87 15.01 8.61
C PHE A 767 2.67 14.67 9.85
N LEU A 768 3.07 13.41 9.95
CA LEU A 768 3.86 12.90 11.08
C LEU A 768 5.29 12.64 10.66
N GLY A 769 6.25 13.14 11.42
CA GLY A 769 7.69 13.02 11.17
C GLY A 769 8.30 14.28 10.56
N THR A 770 9.62 14.26 10.41
CA THR A 770 10.35 15.36 9.78
C THR A 770 10.27 15.27 8.26
N SER A 771 10.72 16.30 7.54
CA SER A 771 10.58 16.39 6.09
C SER A 771 11.04 15.12 5.33
N LYS A 772 12.02 14.35 5.83
CA LYS A 772 12.49 13.09 5.22
C LYS A 772 11.67 11.83 5.62
N GLU A 773 11.01 11.81 6.77
CA GLU A 773 10.14 10.71 7.25
C GLU A 773 8.65 11.08 7.31
N ARG A 774 8.25 12.14 6.58
CA ARG A 774 6.90 12.72 6.67
C ARG A 774 5.86 11.72 6.13
N THR A 775 5.07 11.12 7.01
CA THR A 775 3.91 10.28 6.65
C THR A 775 2.63 11.11 6.65
N LYS A 776 1.75 10.90 5.66
CA LYS A 776 0.49 11.64 5.52
C LYS A 776 -0.68 10.85 6.11
N HIS A 777 -1.49 11.53 6.90
CA HIS A 777 -2.76 11.08 7.48
C HIS A 777 -3.82 12.16 7.21
N SER A 778 -5.09 11.89 7.51
CA SER A 778 -6.15 12.89 7.39
C SER A 778 -7.01 12.91 8.65
N ILE A 779 -7.43 14.09 9.07
CA ILE A 779 -8.50 14.25 10.06
C ILE A 779 -9.66 15.00 9.46
N ARG A 780 -10.86 14.63 9.90
CA ARG A 780 -12.10 15.29 9.53
C ARG A 780 -12.76 15.92 10.74
N LEU A 781 -13.17 17.18 10.59
CA LEU A 781 -14.01 17.90 11.53
C LEU A 781 -15.44 17.89 10.98
N GLU A 782 -16.36 17.30 11.73
CA GLU A 782 -17.79 17.30 11.43
C GLU A 782 -18.54 17.86 12.64
N SER A 783 -19.48 18.78 12.37
CA SER A 783 -20.31 19.40 13.41
C SER A 783 -21.64 19.82 12.80
N GLN A 784 -22.71 19.76 13.59
CA GLN A 784 -24.00 20.33 13.19
C GLN A 784 -23.96 21.85 13.03
N ALA A 785 -22.92 22.51 13.55
CA ALA A 785 -22.69 23.94 13.39
C ALA A 785 -22.07 24.32 12.04
N PHE A 786 -21.66 23.36 11.20
CA PHE A 786 -21.10 23.62 9.89
C PHE A 786 -22.20 23.65 8.82
N PRO A 787 -22.15 24.56 7.83
CA PRO A 787 -21.07 25.52 7.56
C PRO A 787 -21.06 26.76 8.45
N LEU A 788 -19.87 27.20 8.86
CA LEU A 788 -19.71 28.42 9.68
C LEU A 788 -20.04 29.67 8.86
N THR A 789 -20.67 30.67 9.49
CA THR A 789 -21.02 31.95 8.86
C THR A 789 -19.84 32.91 8.70
N LYS A 790 -18.86 32.84 9.61
CA LYS A 790 -17.62 33.64 9.57
C LYS A 790 -16.39 32.79 9.91
N ASN A 791 -15.23 33.26 9.47
CA ASN A 791 -13.95 32.63 9.86
C ASN A 791 -13.82 32.68 11.39
N THR A 792 -13.54 31.53 12.00
CA THR A 792 -13.52 31.38 13.46
C THR A 792 -12.12 30.98 13.93
N GLU A 793 -11.50 31.81 14.74
CA GLU A 793 -10.22 31.53 15.39
C GLU A 793 -10.44 30.56 16.56
N CYS A 794 -9.64 29.50 16.62
CA CYS A 794 -9.75 28.41 17.57
C CYS A 794 -8.47 28.25 18.38
N LEU A 795 -8.63 28.03 19.69
CA LEU A 795 -7.66 27.38 20.55
C LEU A 795 -7.70 25.87 20.31
N LEU A 796 -6.55 25.22 20.42
CA LEU A 796 -6.40 23.79 20.20
C LEU A 796 -6.06 23.09 21.52
N GLU A 797 -6.79 22.03 21.84
CA GLU A 797 -6.40 21.09 22.89
C GLU A 797 -5.90 19.81 22.22
N LEU A 798 -4.62 19.50 22.40
CA LEU A 798 -4.01 18.24 21.96
C LEU A 798 -3.63 17.41 23.18
N SER A 799 -3.96 16.12 23.12
CA SER A 799 -3.53 15.15 24.12
C SER A 799 -3.01 13.89 23.46
N TYR A 800 -2.11 13.22 24.17
CA TYR A 800 -1.49 11.97 23.76
C TYR A 800 -1.68 10.89 24.83
N THR A 801 -2.08 9.69 24.43
CA THR A 801 -2.23 8.52 25.32
C THR A 801 -1.46 7.32 24.79
N TYR A 802 -0.42 6.90 25.52
CA TYR A 802 0.45 5.81 25.11
C TYR A 802 -0.30 4.48 24.96
N GLY A 803 -0.10 3.81 23.82
CA GLY A 803 -0.68 2.51 23.48
C GLY A 803 -2.18 2.51 23.15
N ALA A 804 -2.87 3.67 23.18
CA ALA A 804 -4.29 3.73 22.85
C ALA A 804 -4.53 3.39 21.37
N ASP A 805 -5.72 2.92 21.02
CA ASP A 805 -6.09 2.61 19.63
C ASP A 805 -5.82 3.85 18.75
N GLN A 806 -6.33 5.00 19.19
CA GLN A 806 -6.02 6.33 18.66
C GLN A 806 -5.22 7.13 19.70
N PRO A 807 -3.89 7.28 19.51
CA PRO A 807 -3.02 7.85 20.53
C PRO A 807 -3.17 9.36 20.68
N TYR A 808 -3.51 10.08 19.59
CA TYR A 808 -3.67 11.53 19.61
C TYR A 808 -5.16 11.92 19.59
N LYS A 809 -5.51 12.88 20.44
CA LYS A 809 -6.85 13.49 20.46
C LYS A 809 -6.71 15.00 20.32
N LEU A 810 -7.26 15.53 19.22
CA LEU A 810 -7.20 16.95 18.85
C LEU A 810 -8.61 17.56 18.88
N ILE A 811 -8.74 18.67 19.60
CA ILE A 811 -10.00 19.33 19.84
C ILE A 811 -9.88 20.82 19.50
N PHE A 812 -10.86 21.34 18.76
CA PHE A 812 -10.96 22.74 18.36
C PHE A 812 -11.98 23.45 19.25
N ILE A 813 -11.55 24.54 19.90
CA ILE A 813 -12.36 25.36 20.79
C ILE A 813 -12.33 26.80 20.29
N PRO A 814 -13.46 27.46 20.01
CA PRO A 814 -13.43 28.83 19.54
C PRO A 814 -12.87 29.78 20.60
N ASN A 815 -12.02 30.71 20.15
CA ASN A 815 -11.39 31.71 21.02
C ASN A 815 -12.46 32.63 21.64
N GLU A 816 -13.47 33.06 20.87
CA GLU A 816 -14.61 33.86 21.34
C GLU A 816 -15.77 32.98 21.84
N ARG A 817 -15.75 32.54 23.11
CA ARG A 817 -16.73 31.57 23.64
C ARG A 817 -18.18 32.05 23.75
N VAL A 818 -18.43 33.35 23.87
CA VAL A 818 -19.76 33.90 24.21
C VAL A 818 -20.71 33.92 22.99
N ASN A 819 -20.18 34.12 21.78
CA ASN A 819 -20.95 34.25 20.53
C ASN A 819 -20.48 33.27 19.43
N ALA A 820 -19.83 32.17 19.80
CA ALA A 820 -19.37 31.18 18.83
C ALA A 820 -20.49 30.25 18.34
N GLU A 821 -20.45 29.90 17.05
CA GLU A 821 -21.38 28.99 16.39
C GLU A 821 -21.28 27.54 16.91
N PHE A 822 -20.16 27.19 17.54
CA PHE A 822 -19.94 25.89 18.19
C PHE A 822 -19.23 26.07 19.54
N ARG A 823 -19.26 25.06 20.41
CA ARG A 823 -18.54 25.07 21.69
C ARG A 823 -17.21 24.33 21.63
N ARG A 824 -17.22 23.17 20.97
CA ARG A 824 -16.10 22.25 20.85
C ARG A 824 -16.33 21.35 19.65
N VAL A 825 -15.30 21.09 18.85
CA VAL A 825 -15.32 20.08 17.79
C VAL A 825 -14.11 19.18 17.95
N GLU A 826 -14.33 17.88 18.06
CA GLU A 826 -13.27 16.88 18.16
C GLU A 826 -12.94 16.35 16.77
N ALA A 827 -11.65 16.27 16.45
CA ALA A 827 -11.19 15.73 15.19
C ALA A 827 -11.34 14.21 15.14
N ARG A 828 -11.87 13.70 14.03
CA ARG A 828 -11.92 12.27 13.76
C ARG A 828 -10.82 11.89 12.79
N TRP A 829 -10.00 10.92 13.16
CA TRP A 829 -9.02 10.32 12.27
C TRP A 829 -9.74 9.58 11.16
N THR A 830 -9.36 9.87 9.92
CA THR A 830 -9.92 9.20 8.74
C THR A 830 -8.76 8.69 7.90
N THR A 831 -8.85 7.44 7.44
CA THR A 831 -7.99 7.02 6.33
C THR A 831 -8.37 7.85 5.11
N SER A 832 -7.37 8.47 4.49
CA SER A 832 -7.53 9.26 3.26
C SER A 832 -8.49 8.55 2.33
N GLY A 833 -9.64 9.18 2.06
CA GLY A 833 -10.72 8.60 1.27
C GLY A 833 -10.25 8.20 -0.12
N ASN A 834 -11.00 7.29 -0.76
CA ASN A 834 -10.76 6.79 -2.11
C ASN A 834 -10.21 7.88 -3.03
N LYS A 835 -9.04 7.58 -3.61
CA LYS A 835 -8.31 8.42 -4.57
C LYS A 835 -9.30 8.97 -5.60
N ALA A 836 -9.52 10.27 -5.60
CA ALA A 836 -10.15 10.93 -6.73
C ALA A 836 -9.35 10.58 -8.00
N GLU A 837 -10.05 10.41 -9.12
CA GLU A 837 -9.44 10.20 -10.43
C GLU A 837 -8.40 11.32 -10.67
N VAL A 838 -7.12 10.95 -10.73
CA VAL A 838 -6.03 11.93 -10.60
C VAL A 838 -5.84 12.65 -11.93
N SER A 839 -6.34 13.88 -12.02
CA SER A 839 -6.31 14.68 -13.25
C SER A 839 -4.90 15.00 -13.73
N SER A 840 -4.63 14.82 -15.02
CA SER A 840 -3.39 15.21 -15.68
C SER A 840 -3.46 16.65 -16.19
N PRO A 841 -2.34 17.42 -16.22
CA PRO A 841 -2.33 18.75 -16.81
C PRO A 841 -2.70 18.73 -18.30
N THR A 842 -3.50 19.69 -18.75
CA THR A 842 -3.84 19.82 -20.17
C THR A 842 -2.70 20.44 -20.98
N TYR A 843 -2.67 20.18 -22.28
CA TYR A 843 -1.82 20.91 -23.22
C TYR A 843 -2.60 22.13 -23.77
N PRO A 844 -1.94 23.27 -24.07
CA PRO A 844 -2.61 24.43 -24.67
C PRO A 844 -3.35 24.09 -25.97
N ARG A 845 -4.27 24.97 -26.39
CA ARG A 845 -5.01 24.81 -27.65
C ARG A 845 -4.06 24.58 -28.83
N ILE A 846 -4.37 23.55 -29.62
CA ILE A 846 -3.71 23.27 -30.89
C ILE A 846 -4.43 24.04 -32.00
N TYR A 847 -3.67 24.84 -32.76
CA TYR A 847 -4.17 25.62 -33.90
C TYR A 847 -3.98 24.85 -35.21
N ALA A 848 -5.00 24.86 -36.07
CA ALA A 848 -4.91 24.39 -37.45
C ALA A 848 -4.36 25.50 -38.37
N TRP A 849 -3.89 25.13 -39.57
CA TRP A 849 -3.36 26.08 -40.55
C TRP A 849 -4.34 27.20 -40.94
N GLU A 850 -5.64 26.93 -40.93
CA GLU A 850 -6.69 27.91 -41.21
C GLU A 850 -6.83 28.95 -40.08
N ASP A 851 -6.55 28.57 -38.83
CA ASP A 851 -6.65 29.46 -37.67
C ASP A 851 -5.60 30.59 -37.74
N PHE A 852 -4.46 30.38 -38.41
CA PHE A 852 -3.41 31.39 -38.51
C PHE A 852 -3.75 32.59 -39.39
N LYS A 853 -4.74 32.46 -40.29
CA LYS A 853 -5.24 33.59 -41.09
C LYS A 853 -6.10 34.57 -40.28
N ASN A 854 -6.77 34.07 -39.25
CA ASN A 854 -7.65 34.84 -38.36
C ASN A 854 -7.23 34.65 -36.90
N TYR A 855 -5.92 34.73 -36.63
CA TYR A 855 -5.38 34.42 -35.32
C TYR A 855 -5.77 35.49 -34.29
N SER A 856 -6.25 35.06 -33.13
CA SER A 856 -6.49 35.93 -31.97
C SER A 856 -5.81 35.34 -30.74
N ASP A 857 -4.99 36.15 -30.06
CA ASP A 857 -4.32 35.79 -28.80
C ASP A 857 -5.23 35.97 -27.57
N GLY A 858 -6.52 36.30 -27.76
CA GLY A 858 -7.48 36.59 -26.70
C GLY A 858 -7.28 37.93 -25.99
N VAL A 859 -6.20 38.67 -26.29
CA VAL A 859 -5.85 39.97 -25.68
C VAL A 859 -6.07 41.12 -26.68
N LYS A 860 -5.78 40.90 -27.96
CA LYS A 860 -6.06 41.84 -29.06
C LYS A 860 -7.49 41.67 -29.58
N ARG A 861 -8.19 42.79 -29.79
CA ARG A 861 -9.59 42.80 -30.25
C ARG A 861 -9.77 42.47 -31.74
N GLU A 862 -8.73 42.60 -32.57
CA GLU A 862 -8.81 42.33 -34.01
C GLU A 862 -7.98 41.09 -34.38
N PRO A 863 -8.54 40.13 -35.15
CA PRO A 863 -7.80 39.00 -35.70
C PRO A 863 -6.62 39.44 -36.57
N GLN A 864 -5.51 38.72 -36.50
CA GLN A 864 -4.30 38.98 -37.30
C GLN A 864 -4.05 37.82 -38.28
N ASP A 865 -3.66 38.15 -39.52
CA ASP A 865 -3.16 37.16 -40.48
C ASP A 865 -1.66 36.98 -40.26
N LEU A 866 -1.31 35.90 -39.54
CA LEU A 866 0.09 35.59 -39.26
C LEU A 866 0.83 35.07 -40.50
N LEU A 867 0.11 34.49 -41.47
CA LEU A 867 0.71 33.97 -42.69
C LEU A 867 1.16 35.12 -43.58
N ASP A 868 0.28 36.08 -43.85
CA ASP A 868 0.60 37.29 -44.62
C ASP A 868 1.70 38.13 -43.93
N TRP A 869 1.73 38.17 -42.60
CA TRP A 869 2.84 38.77 -41.87
C TRP A 869 4.17 38.07 -42.19
N LEU A 870 4.23 36.75 -42.04
CA LEU A 870 5.45 35.99 -42.31
C LEU A 870 5.87 36.05 -43.77
N GLU A 871 4.96 36.06 -44.74
CA GLU A 871 5.29 36.25 -46.16
C GLU A 871 6.12 37.52 -46.38
N ARG A 872 5.72 38.65 -45.78
CA ARG A 872 6.50 39.91 -45.84
C ARG A 872 7.87 39.80 -45.20
N GLU A 873 8.01 39.04 -44.11
CA GLU A 873 9.30 38.85 -43.45
C GLU A 873 10.22 37.92 -44.27
N PHE A 874 9.66 36.90 -44.92
CA PHE A 874 10.38 35.99 -45.82
C PHE A 874 10.93 36.72 -47.05
N GLU A 875 10.15 37.63 -47.64
CA GLU A 875 10.61 38.50 -48.74
C GLU A 875 11.84 39.34 -48.36
N LYS A 876 11.95 39.80 -47.11
CA LYS A 876 13.14 40.53 -46.64
C LYS A 876 14.39 39.65 -46.65
N ILE A 877 14.28 38.38 -46.24
CA ILE A 877 15.39 37.42 -46.24
C ILE A 877 15.87 37.18 -47.68
N VAL A 878 14.92 36.98 -48.61
CA VAL A 878 15.22 36.77 -50.03
C VAL A 878 15.88 38.03 -50.63
N ALA A 879 15.36 39.21 -50.33
CA ALA A 879 15.93 40.48 -50.81
C ALA A 879 17.36 40.72 -50.30
N ILE A 880 17.67 40.40 -49.04
CA ILE A 880 19.04 40.48 -48.52
C ILE A 880 19.95 39.53 -49.31
N ARG A 881 19.52 38.29 -49.48
CA ARG A 881 20.28 37.29 -50.24
C ARG A 881 20.53 37.77 -51.67
N ASP A 882 19.52 38.27 -52.37
CA ASP A 882 19.69 38.68 -53.76
C ASP A 882 20.69 39.83 -53.90
N PHE A 883 20.66 40.80 -52.98
CA PHE A 883 21.66 41.88 -52.97
C PHE A 883 23.07 41.37 -52.65
N VAL A 884 23.25 40.55 -51.60
CA VAL A 884 24.57 40.03 -51.21
C VAL A 884 25.18 39.18 -52.33
N PHE A 885 24.37 38.40 -53.05
CA PHE A 885 24.86 37.50 -54.09
C PHE A 885 25.01 38.14 -55.47
N SER A 886 24.21 39.14 -55.81
CA SER A 886 24.16 39.71 -57.17
C SER A 886 24.44 41.22 -57.25
N GLY A 887 24.54 41.89 -56.10
CA GLY A 887 24.67 43.35 -56.01
C GLY A 887 23.39 44.12 -56.31
N ASP A 888 22.25 43.46 -56.60
CA ASP A 888 20.98 44.10 -56.93
C ASP A 888 19.80 43.28 -56.39
N ASN A 889 18.91 43.91 -55.62
CA ASN A 889 17.62 43.31 -55.21
C ASN A 889 16.40 44.16 -55.62
N GLY A 890 16.60 45.15 -56.49
CA GLY A 890 15.60 46.11 -56.95
C GLY A 890 15.38 47.30 -56.02
N LYS A 891 15.74 47.21 -54.73
CA LYS A 891 15.67 48.34 -53.78
C LYS A 891 17.07 48.88 -53.45
N ARG A 892 18.05 48.00 -53.32
CA ARG A 892 19.46 48.31 -53.12
C ARG A 892 20.26 47.77 -54.29
N ILE A 893 21.15 48.61 -54.82
CA ILE A 893 21.99 48.27 -55.98
C ILE A 893 23.44 48.68 -55.76
N THR A 894 24.37 47.92 -56.32
CA THR A 894 25.78 48.26 -56.45
C THR A 894 26.02 48.88 -57.82
N ILE A 895 26.60 50.07 -57.84
CA ILE A 895 26.93 50.80 -59.06
C ILE A 895 28.40 51.23 -59.06
N ASN A 896 28.95 51.41 -60.25
CA ASN A 896 30.27 51.97 -60.44
C ASN A 896 30.14 53.40 -61.01
N THR A 897 30.42 54.41 -60.18
CA THR A 897 30.32 55.83 -60.54
C THR A 897 31.56 56.36 -61.25
N ARG A 898 32.51 55.50 -61.66
CA ARG A 898 33.73 55.91 -62.37
C ARG A 898 33.37 56.60 -63.69
N GLY A 899 33.87 57.82 -63.88
CA GLY A 899 33.56 58.64 -65.05
C GLY A 899 32.31 59.52 -64.92
N SER A 900 31.63 59.51 -63.76
CA SER A 900 30.53 60.46 -63.50
C SER A 900 31.06 61.82 -63.06
N GLU A 901 30.42 62.90 -63.51
CA GLU A 901 30.80 64.28 -63.13
C GLU A 901 30.32 64.63 -61.72
N TRP A 902 31.28 64.87 -60.82
CA TRP A 902 31.01 65.33 -59.47
C TRP A 902 31.03 66.86 -59.41
N PHE A 903 30.02 67.44 -58.76
CA PHE A 903 29.93 68.89 -58.53
C PHE A 903 29.71 69.18 -57.04
N THR A 904 29.92 70.43 -56.66
CA THR A 904 29.69 70.91 -55.29
C THR A 904 28.36 71.65 -55.23
N ASP A 905 27.52 71.32 -54.25
CA ASP A 905 26.27 72.02 -54.02
C ASP A 905 26.48 73.39 -53.35
N ARG A 906 25.39 74.11 -53.08
CA ARG A 906 25.43 75.45 -52.44
C ARG A 906 26.00 75.44 -51.01
N ASN A 907 26.08 74.27 -50.37
CA ASN A 907 26.53 74.08 -48.99
C ASN A 907 27.94 73.48 -48.92
N GLY A 908 28.66 73.38 -50.04
CA GLY A 908 30.01 72.79 -50.07
C GLY A 908 30.03 71.26 -50.13
N SER A 909 28.87 70.61 -50.34
CA SER A 909 28.74 69.15 -50.36
C SER A 909 28.95 68.56 -51.76
N ARG A 910 29.69 67.45 -51.86
CA ARG A 910 29.88 66.74 -53.13
C ARG A 910 28.65 65.95 -53.54
N CYS A 911 28.26 66.12 -54.80
CA CYS A 911 27.10 65.50 -55.42
C CYS A 911 27.44 64.94 -56.81
N CYS A 912 26.69 63.94 -57.26
CA CYS A 912 26.81 63.34 -58.58
C CYS A 912 25.43 62.94 -59.10
N LYS A 913 25.24 63.02 -60.42
CA LYS A 913 24.06 62.47 -61.12
C LYS A 913 24.50 61.27 -61.94
N PHE A 914 24.08 60.09 -61.52
CA PHE A 914 24.45 58.82 -62.16
C PHE A 914 23.32 58.31 -63.05
N GLN A 915 23.61 57.99 -64.31
CA GLN A 915 22.61 57.45 -65.22
C GLN A 915 22.53 55.92 -65.12
N HIS A 916 21.45 55.39 -64.55
CA HIS A 916 21.23 53.95 -64.41
C HIS A 916 20.30 53.40 -65.50
N PRO A 917 20.60 52.25 -66.14
CA PRO A 917 19.78 51.66 -67.21
C PRO A 917 18.30 51.42 -66.83
N ARG A 918 18.05 51.02 -65.57
CA ARG A 918 16.70 50.70 -65.05
C ARG A 918 15.95 51.89 -64.45
N TYR A 919 16.64 52.85 -63.85
CA TYR A 919 16.02 53.89 -63.02
C TYR A 919 16.18 55.30 -63.59
N GLY A 920 16.97 55.48 -64.65
CA GLY A 920 17.27 56.81 -65.17
C GLY A 920 18.29 57.55 -64.31
N GLU A 921 18.17 58.87 -64.20
CA GLU A 921 19.09 59.71 -63.42
C GLU A 921 18.89 59.50 -61.91
N ILE A 922 19.93 59.06 -61.21
CA ILE A 922 19.99 58.87 -59.76
C ILE A 922 20.87 59.98 -59.16
N PHE A 923 20.29 60.76 -58.24
CA PHE A 923 21.03 61.79 -57.51
C PHE A 923 21.76 61.19 -56.29
N ILE A 924 23.07 61.37 -56.24
CA ILE A 924 23.98 60.90 -55.19
C ILE A 924 24.52 62.13 -54.43
N HIS A 925 24.42 62.11 -53.10
CA HIS A 925 24.82 63.22 -52.23
C HIS A 925 25.72 62.70 -51.10
N GLN A 926 26.84 63.40 -50.79
CA GLN A 926 27.83 62.94 -49.81
C GLN A 926 27.23 62.66 -48.41
N SER A 927 26.20 63.42 -47.99
CA SER A 927 25.57 63.24 -46.67
C SER A 927 24.81 61.92 -46.51
N ASN A 928 24.59 61.19 -47.61
CA ASN A 928 23.89 59.92 -47.60
C ASN A 928 24.86 58.73 -47.51
N TYR A 929 26.17 58.97 -47.49
CA TYR A 929 27.18 57.96 -47.22
C TYR A 929 27.30 57.71 -45.72
N GLU A 930 27.53 56.45 -45.35
CA GLU A 930 27.91 56.12 -43.98
C GLU A 930 29.33 56.59 -43.67
N ASP A 931 30.24 56.38 -44.61
CA ASP A 931 31.64 56.77 -44.55
C ASP A 931 32.03 57.27 -45.97
N PHE A 932 32.12 58.59 -46.16
CA PHE A 932 32.35 59.17 -47.49
C PHE A 932 33.83 59.12 -47.88
N ASP A 933 34.17 58.39 -48.95
CA ASP A 933 35.47 58.40 -49.60
C ASP A 933 35.36 58.87 -51.06
N SER A 934 36.02 59.99 -51.38
CA SER A 934 36.03 60.56 -52.73
C SER A 934 36.80 59.74 -53.76
N CYS A 935 37.59 58.76 -53.34
CA CYS A 935 38.35 57.86 -54.21
C CYS A 935 37.64 56.53 -54.48
N GLN A 936 36.49 56.29 -53.85
CA GLN A 936 35.72 55.05 -54.00
C GLN A 936 34.64 55.20 -55.08
N TYR A 937 34.81 54.46 -56.18
CA TYR A 937 33.91 54.52 -57.33
C TYR A 937 32.87 53.40 -57.35
N GLU A 938 33.11 52.28 -56.67
CA GLU A 938 32.13 51.21 -56.53
C GLU A 938 31.42 51.36 -55.18
N ILE A 939 30.11 51.60 -55.25
CA ILE A 939 29.28 51.91 -54.08
C ILE A 939 27.98 51.13 -54.14
N SER A 940 27.43 50.79 -52.98
CA SER A 940 26.09 50.23 -52.85
C SER A 940 25.14 51.27 -52.25
N LEU A 941 23.93 51.38 -52.79
CA LEU A 941 22.96 52.42 -52.40
C LEU A 941 21.52 51.92 -52.44
N ASP A 942 20.68 52.48 -51.57
CA ASP A 942 19.24 52.31 -51.61
C ASP A 942 18.62 53.32 -52.57
N ILE A 943 17.75 52.84 -53.45
CA ILE A 943 17.04 53.65 -54.43
C ILE A 943 15.73 54.11 -53.82
N VAL A 944 15.60 55.42 -53.63
CA VAL A 944 14.40 56.04 -53.05
C VAL A 944 13.86 57.11 -54.00
N ARG A 945 12.54 57.28 -54.10
CA ARG A 945 11.95 58.44 -54.77
C ARG A 945 11.97 59.65 -53.84
N SER A 946 12.46 60.78 -54.35
CA SER A 946 12.32 62.08 -53.67
C SER A 946 10.89 62.61 -53.77
N ASN A 947 10.53 63.57 -52.91
CA ASN A 947 9.22 64.26 -52.94
C ASN A 947 8.93 64.98 -54.28
N LYS A 948 9.96 65.21 -55.09
CA LYS A 948 9.86 65.83 -56.43
C LYS A 948 9.81 64.81 -57.57
N GLY A 949 9.74 63.51 -57.26
CA GLY A 949 9.62 62.43 -58.25
C GLY A 949 10.95 61.88 -58.79
N ASN A 950 12.07 62.58 -58.58
CA ASN A 950 13.40 62.13 -59.02
C ASN A 950 13.96 61.03 -58.11
N TRP A 951 14.78 60.13 -58.67
CA TRP A 951 15.46 59.08 -57.92
C TRP A 951 16.67 59.63 -57.18
N GLN A 952 16.83 59.21 -55.93
CA GLN A 952 17.95 59.60 -55.07
C GLN A 952 18.53 58.36 -54.40
N ALA A 953 19.85 58.37 -54.22
CA ALA A 953 20.58 57.38 -53.47
C ALA A 953 20.53 57.71 -51.96
N ARG A 954 20.20 56.71 -51.14
CA ARG A 954 20.29 56.76 -49.66
C ARG A 954 21.10 55.58 -49.13
N SER A 955 21.52 55.67 -47.86
CA SER A 955 22.21 54.58 -47.15
C SER A 955 23.42 54.04 -47.93
N ILE A 956 24.27 54.95 -48.41
CA ILE A 956 25.35 54.62 -49.34
C ILE A 956 26.53 54.03 -48.57
N THR A 957 27.06 52.92 -49.04
CA THR A 957 28.21 52.20 -48.46
C THR A 957 29.22 51.82 -49.52
N GLU A 958 30.35 51.27 -49.09
CA GLU A 958 31.25 50.48 -49.94
C GLU A 958 30.47 49.37 -50.68
N ALA A 959 30.92 49.05 -51.89
CA ALA A 959 30.32 48.03 -52.75
C ALA A 959 30.18 46.68 -52.02
N GLY A 960 28.99 46.09 -52.12
CA GLY A 960 28.67 44.79 -51.52
C GLY A 960 28.20 44.89 -50.06
N LEU A 961 28.43 46.01 -49.37
CA LEU A 961 28.04 46.14 -47.96
C LEU A 961 26.57 46.53 -47.77
N LEU A 962 25.99 46.01 -46.69
CA LEU A 962 24.70 46.41 -46.16
C LEU A 962 24.86 47.64 -45.25
N PRO A 963 23.89 48.57 -45.22
CA PRO A 963 23.97 49.72 -44.33
C PRO A 963 23.88 49.31 -42.86
N LYS A 964 24.49 50.06 -41.94
CA LYS A 964 24.49 49.86 -40.48
C LYS A 964 23.09 49.72 -39.90
N GLU A 965 22.07 50.33 -40.50
CA GLU A 965 20.67 50.18 -40.09
C GLU A 965 20.10 48.78 -40.37
N SER A 966 20.72 48.01 -41.29
CA SER A 966 20.27 46.67 -41.67
C SER A 966 20.29 45.67 -40.51
N LYS A 967 21.09 45.93 -39.47
CA LYS A 967 21.10 45.13 -38.24
C LYS A 967 19.74 45.11 -37.52
N TYR A 968 18.83 46.02 -37.86
CA TYR A 968 17.47 46.08 -37.31
C TYR A 968 16.39 45.58 -38.28
N VAL A 969 16.76 45.01 -39.45
CA VAL A 969 15.81 44.53 -40.48
C VAL A 969 14.81 43.53 -39.91
N PHE A 970 15.26 42.70 -38.96
CA PHE A 970 14.45 41.68 -38.29
C PHE A 970 13.99 42.07 -36.89
N SER A 971 13.90 43.37 -36.56
CA SER A 971 13.64 43.93 -35.22
C SER A 971 12.43 43.30 -34.48
N ASN A 972 12.62 42.12 -33.90
CA ASN A 972 11.64 41.25 -33.23
C ASN A 972 10.31 41.02 -33.98
N SER A 973 10.17 41.46 -35.23
CA SER A 973 8.93 41.46 -36.00
C SER A 973 8.45 40.05 -36.36
N TYR A 974 9.37 39.13 -36.62
CA TYR A 974 9.06 37.81 -37.15
C TYR A 974 8.97 36.70 -36.08
N ARG A 975 9.48 36.94 -34.87
CA ARG A 975 9.64 35.88 -33.85
C ARG A 975 8.29 35.36 -33.34
N PHE A 976 7.39 36.26 -32.94
CA PHE A 976 6.05 35.91 -32.49
C PHE A 976 5.27 35.06 -33.51
N PRO A 977 5.12 35.48 -34.78
CA PRO A 977 4.39 34.68 -35.75
C PRO A 977 5.12 33.37 -36.09
N MET A 978 6.46 33.35 -36.17
CA MET A 978 7.21 32.09 -36.38
C MET A 978 6.97 31.09 -35.25
N LEU A 979 7.11 31.53 -33.99
CA LEU A 979 6.92 30.69 -32.81
C LEU A 979 5.50 30.14 -32.75
N THR A 980 4.50 30.90 -33.19
CA THR A 980 3.10 30.49 -33.17
C THR A 980 2.77 29.52 -34.31
N VAL A 981 3.23 29.80 -35.54
CA VAL A 981 2.90 29.00 -36.73
C VAL A 981 3.60 27.64 -36.70
N TRP A 982 4.90 27.59 -36.38
CA TRP A 982 5.67 26.34 -36.23
C TRP A 982 5.53 25.72 -34.82
N ASN A 983 4.47 26.05 -34.08
CA ASN A 983 4.15 25.35 -32.84
C ASN A 983 3.43 24.02 -33.14
N ASN A 984 3.39 23.11 -32.17
CA ASN A 984 2.67 21.83 -32.27
C ASN A 984 3.13 20.90 -33.40
N GLY A 985 4.34 21.11 -33.93
CA GLY A 985 4.94 20.27 -34.97
C GLY A 985 4.49 20.58 -36.40
N ASN A 986 3.79 21.69 -36.63
CA ASN A 986 3.33 22.12 -37.96
C ASN A 986 4.48 22.24 -38.97
N SER A 987 4.41 21.53 -40.08
CA SER A 987 5.48 21.48 -41.09
C SER A 987 5.02 22.03 -42.43
N LEU A 988 5.96 22.56 -43.21
CA LEU A 988 5.75 22.90 -44.62
C LEU A 988 5.35 21.69 -45.48
N SER A 989 5.54 20.48 -44.96
CA SER A 989 5.12 19.22 -45.60
C SER A 989 3.63 18.91 -45.39
N ASP A 990 2.93 19.64 -44.53
CA ASP A 990 1.51 19.40 -44.25
C ASP A 990 0.65 19.64 -45.50
N GLN A 991 -0.44 18.88 -45.65
CA GLN A 991 -1.32 18.96 -46.82
C GLN A 991 -2.12 20.28 -46.89
N LEU A 992 -2.37 20.90 -45.73
CA LEU A 992 -3.23 22.08 -45.60
C LEU A 992 -2.46 23.41 -45.66
N VAL A 993 -1.15 23.40 -45.89
CA VAL A 993 -0.36 24.63 -46.01
C VAL A 993 -0.74 25.37 -47.30
N PRO A 994 -1.05 26.68 -47.25
CA PRO A 994 -1.28 27.46 -48.46
C PRO A 994 -0.07 27.44 -49.40
N GLN A 995 -0.29 27.15 -50.69
CA GLN A 995 0.79 26.96 -51.67
C GLN A 995 1.71 28.18 -51.79
N LYS A 996 1.15 29.41 -51.84
CA LYS A 996 1.92 30.66 -51.89
C LYS A 996 2.86 30.81 -50.69
N PHE A 997 2.32 30.57 -49.49
CA PHE A 997 3.08 30.63 -48.24
C PHE A 997 4.21 29.61 -48.23
N LYS A 998 3.93 28.37 -48.64
CA LYS A 998 4.90 27.27 -48.72
C LYS A 998 6.07 27.61 -49.65
N GLU A 999 5.79 28.14 -50.83
CA GLU A 999 6.81 28.53 -51.81
C GLU A 999 7.71 29.65 -51.27
N LEU A 1000 7.13 30.70 -50.69
CA LEU A 1000 7.87 31.81 -50.10
C LEU A 1000 8.72 31.37 -48.90
N ALA A 1001 8.17 30.52 -48.03
CA ALA A 1001 8.91 29.96 -46.91
C ALA A 1001 10.13 29.16 -47.41
N GLN A 1002 9.95 28.25 -48.38
CA GLN A 1002 11.06 27.47 -48.96
C GLN A 1002 12.13 28.35 -49.61
N GLN A 1003 11.74 29.43 -50.30
CA GLN A 1003 12.67 30.41 -50.85
C GLN A 1003 13.47 31.11 -49.74
N ALA A 1004 12.81 31.53 -48.67
CA ALA A 1004 13.48 32.16 -47.52
C ALA A 1004 14.41 31.20 -46.78
N VAL A 1005 14.03 29.93 -46.58
CA VAL A 1005 14.91 28.90 -46.00
C VAL A 1005 16.17 28.73 -46.85
N LYS A 1006 16.00 28.59 -48.18
CA LYS A 1006 17.12 28.47 -49.11
C LYS A 1006 18.02 29.70 -49.08
N ALA A 1007 17.43 30.90 -49.07
CA ALA A 1007 18.15 32.17 -49.00
C ALA A 1007 18.96 32.30 -47.69
N ALA A 1008 18.35 32.02 -46.54
CA ALA A 1008 19.02 32.03 -45.24
C ALA A 1008 20.17 31.00 -45.17
N THR A 1009 19.96 29.80 -45.73
CA THR A 1009 20.99 28.75 -45.78
C THR A 1009 22.19 29.20 -46.61
N GLN A 1010 21.94 29.79 -47.78
CA GLN A 1010 23.01 30.32 -48.64
C GLN A 1010 23.80 31.44 -47.95
N LEU A 1011 23.12 32.37 -47.30
CA LEU A 1011 23.76 33.46 -46.56
C LEU A 1011 24.65 32.96 -45.40
N LEU A 1012 24.22 31.91 -44.69
CA LEU A 1012 24.94 31.42 -43.51
C LEU A 1012 26.11 30.48 -43.83
N PHE A 1013 26.01 29.67 -44.89
CA PHE A 1013 26.92 28.54 -45.13
C PHE A 1013 27.83 28.68 -46.36
N ASN A 1014 27.59 29.64 -47.26
CA ASN A 1014 28.48 29.87 -48.41
C ASN A 1014 29.64 30.82 -48.05
N ARG A 1015 30.87 30.29 -48.02
CA ARG A 1015 32.06 30.95 -47.44
C ARG A 1015 32.52 32.24 -48.11
N SER A 1016 32.34 32.40 -49.42
CA SER A 1016 32.89 33.54 -50.18
C SER A 1016 32.19 34.88 -49.92
N GLN A 1017 31.05 34.89 -49.21
CA GLN A 1017 30.22 36.09 -49.00
C GLN A 1017 29.86 36.35 -47.54
N ARG A 1018 30.47 35.59 -46.60
CA ARG A 1018 30.19 35.73 -45.16
C ARG A 1018 30.94 36.89 -44.52
N GLU A 1019 32.07 37.32 -45.09
CA GLU A 1019 32.88 38.42 -44.57
C GLU A 1019 32.10 39.76 -44.54
N ASP A 1020 31.05 39.88 -45.37
CA ASP A 1020 30.26 41.10 -45.53
C ASP A 1020 28.89 41.08 -44.79
N LEU A 1021 28.55 39.99 -44.09
CA LEU A 1021 27.27 39.85 -43.39
C LEU A 1021 27.36 40.30 -41.91
N PRO A 1022 26.55 41.27 -41.45
CA PRO A 1022 26.54 41.68 -40.04
C PRO A 1022 26.20 40.54 -39.08
N PHE A 1023 26.90 40.48 -37.93
CA PHE A 1023 26.71 39.44 -36.90
C PHE A 1023 25.27 39.35 -36.39
N GLU A 1024 24.59 40.49 -36.23
CA GLU A 1024 23.18 40.52 -35.81
C GLU A 1024 22.27 39.80 -36.80
N ILE A 1025 22.48 40.02 -38.10
CA ILE A 1025 21.74 39.33 -39.16
C ILE A 1025 22.07 37.84 -39.14
N GLU A 1026 23.35 37.48 -39.00
CA GLU A 1026 23.76 36.08 -38.89
C GLU A 1026 23.04 35.36 -37.74
N ARG A 1027 22.95 36.00 -36.57
CA ARG A 1027 22.29 35.44 -35.39
C ARG A 1027 20.77 35.29 -35.58
N GLU A 1028 20.10 36.29 -36.16
CA GLU A 1028 18.65 36.22 -36.41
C GLU A 1028 18.31 35.17 -37.47
N LEU A 1029 19.13 35.02 -38.53
CA LEU A 1029 18.95 33.98 -39.55
C LEU A 1029 19.13 32.57 -38.96
N GLN A 1030 20.11 32.37 -38.07
CA GLN A 1030 20.26 31.10 -37.35
C GLN A 1030 19.03 30.79 -36.50
N GLN A 1031 18.53 31.78 -35.76
CA GLN A 1031 17.34 31.61 -34.93
C GLN A 1031 16.10 31.32 -35.78
N PHE A 1032 15.93 32.02 -36.91
CA PHE A 1032 14.89 31.77 -37.90
C PHE A 1032 14.91 30.32 -38.36
N LEU A 1033 16.08 29.79 -38.76
CA LEU A 1033 16.20 28.40 -39.18
C LEU A 1033 15.87 27.40 -38.05
N CYS A 1034 16.23 27.70 -36.80
CA CYS A 1034 15.89 26.83 -35.67
C CYS A 1034 14.39 26.81 -35.32
N TYR A 1035 13.64 27.89 -35.59
CA TYR A 1035 12.19 27.90 -35.37
C TYR A 1035 11.42 26.95 -36.29
N LEU A 1036 12.03 26.57 -37.43
CA LEU A 1036 11.44 25.67 -38.43
C LEU A 1036 11.43 24.20 -38.01
N HIS A 1037 12.04 23.85 -36.87
CA HIS A 1037 12.09 22.49 -36.33
C HIS A 1037 12.47 21.41 -37.37
N GLY A 1038 11.55 20.51 -37.72
CA GLY A 1038 11.71 19.49 -38.77
C GLY A 1038 11.96 20.03 -40.20
N ASP A 1039 11.57 21.27 -40.53
CA ASP A 1039 11.83 21.89 -41.85
C ASP A 1039 13.19 22.61 -41.90
N MET A 1040 13.98 22.56 -40.82
CA MET A 1040 15.30 23.17 -40.76
C MET A 1040 16.28 22.50 -41.74
N PRO A 1041 17.11 23.26 -42.47
CA PRO A 1041 18.09 22.73 -43.40
C PRO A 1041 19.19 21.92 -42.70
N ILE A 1042 19.70 20.89 -43.39
CA ILE A 1042 20.67 19.93 -42.83
C ILE A 1042 21.99 20.61 -42.44
N GLU A 1043 22.39 21.68 -43.13
CA GLU A 1043 23.58 22.47 -42.83
C GLU A 1043 23.51 23.08 -41.42
N MET A 1044 22.34 23.58 -41.03
CA MET A 1044 22.10 24.12 -39.69
C MET A 1044 22.05 22.99 -38.65
N ALA A 1045 21.43 21.85 -38.98
CA ALA A 1045 21.43 20.69 -38.10
C ALA A 1045 22.85 20.16 -37.79
N ASN A 1046 23.69 20.05 -38.82
CA ASN A 1046 25.09 19.63 -38.70
C ASN A 1046 25.90 20.59 -37.83
N ARG A 1047 25.65 21.89 -37.97
CA ARG A 1047 26.27 22.91 -37.11
C ARG A 1047 25.86 22.73 -35.64
N LEU A 1048 24.56 22.61 -35.36
CA LEU A 1048 24.07 22.42 -33.99
C LEU A 1048 24.65 21.16 -33.35
N LEU A 1049 24.74 20.06 -34.11
CA LEU A 1049 25.38 18.81 -33.67
C LEU A 1049 26.86 19.02 -33.33
N ALA A 1050 27.62 19.72 -34.20
CA ALA A 1050 29.03 20.00 -33.96
C ALA A 1050 29.27 20.97 -32.78
N GLU A 1051 28.34 21.88 -32.50
CA GLU A 1051 28.44 22.80 -31.37
C GLU A 1051 28.06 22.14 -30.04
N ILE A 1052 26.97 21.35 -30.00
CA ILE A 1052 26.55 20.68 -28.77
C ILE A 1052 27.51 19.57 -28.34
N ASP A 1053 28.20 18.91 -29.28
CA ASP A 1053 29.19 17.85 -28.98
C ASP A 1053 30.44 18.39 -28.29
N LYS A 1054 30.72 19.71 -28.38
CA LYS A 1054 31.78 20.37 -27.60
C LYS A 1054 31.48 20.43 -26.10
N GLY A 1055 30.27 20.07 -25.67
CA GLY A 1055 29.90 19.84 -24.27
C GLY A 1055 29.57 21.08 -23.43
N ASP A 1056 29.58 22.28 -24.01
CA ASP A 1056 29.28 23.54 -23.31
C ASP A 1056 28.12 24.27 -23.97
N ILE A 1057 26.95 24.27 -23.31
CA ILE A 1057 25.75 24.98 -23.77
C ILE A 1057 25.85 26.45 -23.31
N ARG A 1058 26.57 27.27 -24.09
CA ARG A 1058 26.70 28.73 -23.85
C ARG A 1058 26.22 29.54 -25.05
N GLY A 1059 26.02 30.84 -24.82
CA GLY A 1059 25.72 31.81 -25.87
C GLY A 1059 24.37 31.53 -26.55
N SER A 1060 24.35 31.62 -27.88
CA SER A 1060 23.15 31.45 -28.71
C SER A 1060 22.60 30.02 -28.70
N LEU A 1061 23.43 29.01 -28.43
CA LEU A 1061 23.05 27.60 -28.51
C LEU A 1061 21.92 27.24 -27.51
N ALA A 1062 21.92 27.85 -26.32
CA ALA A 1062 20.87 27.67 -25.32
C ALA A 1062 19.49 28.19 -25.77
N TYR A 1063 19.47 29.16 -26.69
CA TYR A 1063 18.25 29.75 -27.23
C TYR A 1063 17.80 29.10 -28.54
N GLN A 1064 18.71 28.45 -29.27
CA GLN A 1064 18.44 27.81 -30.56
C GLN A 1064 17.95 26.37 -30.40
N LEU A 1065 18.61 25.59 -29.54
CA LEU A 1065 18.32 24.17 -29.36
C LEU A 1065 16.87 23.83 -29.00
N PRO A 1066 16.19 24.54 -28.08
CA PRO A 1066 14.85 24.13 -27.68
C PRO A 1066 13.84 24.16 -28.83
N TYR A 1067 14.02 25.07 -29.77
CA TYR A 1067 13.10 25.23 -30.90
C TYR A 1067 13.43 24.29 -32.06
N ALA A 1068 14.68 23.85 -32.19
CA ALA A 1068 15.10 22.93 -33.24
C ALA A 1068 14.60 21.48 -33.02
N LEU A 1069 14.30 21.08 -31.77
CA LEU A 1069 13.99 19.69 -31.42
C LEU A 1069 12.69 19.16 -32.02
N GLY A 1070 11.65 19.99 -32.12
CA GLY A 1070 10.35 19.63 -32.71
C GLY A 1070 9.78 18.30 -32.19
N THR A 1071 9.31 17.46 -33.12
CA THR A 1071 8.75 16.12 -32.86
C THR A 1071 9.80 15.04 -32.59
N VAL A 1072 11.10 15.35 -32.70
CA VAL A 1072 12.22 14.39 -32.56
C VAL A 1072 12.13 13.21 -33.55
N HIS A 1073 11.48 13.41 -34.70
CA HIS A 1073 11.30 12.35 -35.69
C HIS A 1073 12.51 12.18 -36.62
N ALA A 1074 13.15 13.28 -37.02
CA ALA A 1074 14.30 13.25 -37.92
C ALA A 1074 15.56 12.69 -37.23
N ASP A 1075 16.43 12.02 -37.98
CA ASP A 1075 17.61 11.35 -37.41
C ASP A 1075 18.62 12.31 -36.76
N TRP A 1076 18.72 13.53 -37.29
CA TRP A 1076 19.52 14.59 -36.66
C TRP A 1076 18.88 15.11 -35.36
N GLN A 1077 17.54 15.17 -35.27
CA GLN A 1077 16.84 15.55 -34.03
C GLN A 1077 17.01 14.47 -32.96
N LYS A 1078 16.92 13.18 -33.34
CA LYS A 1078 17.24 12.05 -32.44
C LYS A 1078 18.68 12.14 -31.93
N SER A 1079 19.60 12.54 -32.79
CA SER A 1079 21.02 12.73 -32.42
C SER A 1079 21.21 13.90 -31.45
N LEU A 1080 20.56 15.05 -31.69
CA LEU A 1080 20.55 16.17 -30.74
C LEU A 1080 19.94 15.77 -29.39
N MET A 1081 18.82 15.05 -29.41
CA MET A 1081 18.18 14.54 -28.19
C MET A 1081 19.10 13.61 -27.41
N LYS A 1082 19.81 12.71 -28.09
CA LYS A 1082 20.78 11.81 -27.46
C LYS A 1082 21.90 12.56 -26.75
N ILE A 1083 22.46 13.60 -27.38
CA ILE A 1083 23.50 14.43 -26.77
C ILE A 1083 22.92 15.24 -25.59
N LEU A 1084 21.71 15.79 -25.74
CA LEU A 1084 21.02 16.52 -24.67
C LEU A 1084 20.79 15.63 -23.45
N MET A 1085 20.34 14.39 -23.63
CA MET A 1085 20.16 13.42 -22.54
C MET A 1085 21.47 13.09 -21.82
N LYS A 1086 22.60 13.03 -22.53
CA LYS A 1086 23.93 12.88 -21.92
C LYS A 1086 24.25 14.08 -21.01
N LEU A 1087 23.87 15.30 -21.41
CA LEU A 1087 24.10 16.52 -20.63
C LEU A 1087 23.17 16.60 -19.41
N VAL A 1088 21.94 16.10 -19.48
CA VAL A 1088 21.03 15.96 -18.32
C VAL A 1088 21.66 15.09 -17.23
N GLY A 1089 22.38 14.03 -17.62
CA GLY A 1089 23.09 13.14 -16.70
C GLY A 1089 24.38 13.71 -16.09
N ASN A 1090 24.85 14.89 -16.53
CA ASN A 1090 26.00 15.56 -15.92
C ASN A 1090 25.62 16.25 -14.60
N ARG A 1091 26.57 16.92 -13.93
CA ARG A 1091 26.33 17.71 -12.71
C ARG A 1091 26.51 19.20 -12.96
N GLY A 1092 25.83 20.03 -12.16
CA GLY A 1092 26.02 21.49 -12.15
C GLY A 1092 25.32 22.22 -13.29
N LEU A 1093 25.98 23.25 -13.84
CA LEU A 1093 25.36 24.20 -14.76
C LEU A 1093 24.89 23.57 -16.08
N SER A 1094 25.65 22.62 -16.63
CA SER A 1094 25.30 21.96 -17.90
C SER A 1094 23.99 21.17 -17.80
N ALA A 1095 23.79 20.45 -16.69
CA ALA A 1095 22.55 19.74 -16.42
C ALA A 1095 21.38 20.72 -16.24
N SER A 1096 21.57 21.79 -15.46
CA SER A 1096 20.56 22.84 -15.29
C SER A 1096 20.15 23.48 -16.62
N LYS A 1097 21.10 23.71 -17.54
CA LYS A 1097 20.82 24.28 -18.86
C LYS A 1097 20.11 23.29 -19.79
N ALA A 1098 20.48 22.01 -19.73
CA ALA A 1098 19.77 20.96 -20.46
C ALA A 1098 18.30 20.87 -20.00
N LEU A 1099 18.03 20.99 -18.70
CA LEU A 1099 16.67 21.04 -18.15
C LEU A 1099 15.90 22.29 -18.61
N ASP A 1100 16.56 23.47 -18.66
CA ASP A 1100 15.94 24.68 -19.22
C ASP A 1100 15.51 24.46 -20.70
N ILE A 1101 16.34 23.77 -21.50
CA ILE A 1101 16.04 23.44 -22.91
C ILE A 1101 14.84 22.49 -23.00
N LEU A 1102 14.84 21.41 -22.22
CA LEU A 1102 13.73 20.46 -22.19
C LEU A 1102 12.43 21.10 -21.74
N SER A 1103 12.48 22.00 -20.75
CA SER A 1103 11.33 22.79 -20.33
C SER A 1103 10.71 23.53 -21.50
N ILE A 1104 11.53 24.12 -22.37
CA ILE A 1104 11.02 24.87 -23.51
C ILE A 1104 10.44 23.93 -24.56
N ALA A 1105 11.16 22.90 -24.95
CA ALA A 1105 10.72 21.94 -25.95
C ALA A 1105 9.43 21.19 -25.53
N ALA A 1106 9.26 20.87 -24.25
CA ALA A 1106 8.10 20.13 -23.74
C ALA A 1106 6.75 20.86 -23.93
N TRP A 1107 6.77 22.18 -24.08
CA TRP A 1107 5.57 23.01 -24.29
C TRP A 1107 5.41 23.50 -25.74
N ARG A 1108 6.25 23.00 -26.65
CA ARG A 1108 6.25 23.34 -28.08
C ARG A 1108 5.56 22.29 -28.95
N GLU A 1109 5.57 21.04 -28.51
CA GLU A 1109 4.95 19.94 -29.22
C GLU A 1109 4.23 19.02 -28.20
N PRO A 1110 2.94 18.71 -28.43
CA PRO A 1110 2.10 18.02 -27.45
C PRO A 1110 2.65 16.64 -27.03
N TYR A 1111 3.23 15.89 -27.98
CA TYR A 1111 3.68 14.51 -27.80
C TYR A 1111 5.17 14.37 -27.43
N PHE A 1112 5.91 15.47 -27.33
CA PHE A 1112 7.38 15.49 -27.21
C PHE A 1112 7.88 14.65 -26.04
N ILE A 1113 7.26 14.84 -24.87
CA ILE A 1113 7.61 14.10 -23.65
C ILE A 1113 7.16 12.65 -23.70
N PHE A 1114 6.09 12.33 -24.44
CA PHE A 1114 5.52 10.98 -24.54
C PHE A 1114 6.42 10.02 -25.33
N GLY A 1115 7.44 10.54 -26.03
CA GLY A 1115 8.49 9.74 -26.65
C GLY A 1115 9.61 9.28 -25.69
N PHE A 1116 9.60 9.71 -24.42
CA PHE A 1116 10.63 9.33 -23.46
C PHE A 1116 10.39 7.93 -22.87
N LYS A 1117 11.46 7.13 -22.83
CA LYS A 1117 11.46 5.81 -22.18
C LYS A 1117 11.68 5.93 -20.67
N GLN A 1118 11.27 4.92 -19.90
CA GLN A 1118 11.45 4.85 -18.43
C GLN A 1118 12.81 5.39 -17.95
N LYS A 1119 13.94 4.85 -18.44
CA LYS A 1119 15.29 5.28 -18.01
C LYS A 1119 15.58 6.76 -18.27
N GLN A 1120 15.06 7.31 -19.37
CA GLN A 1120 15.24 8.73 -19.68
C GLN A 1120 14.44 9.60 -18.71
N VAL A 1121 13.20 9.20 -18.41
CA VAL A 1121 12.35 9.87 -17.44
C VAL A 1121 12.99 9.86 -16.04
N GLU A 1122 13.52 8.72 -15.60
CA GLU A 1122 14.26 8.58 -14.33
C GLU A 1122 15.44 9.56 -14.26
N HIS A 1123 16.29 9.60 -15.30
CA HIS A 1123 17.43 10.52 -15.35
C HIS A 1123 17.02 12.00 -15.35
N ILE A 1124 15.95 12.35 -16.07
CA ILE A 1124 15.43 13.73 -16.09
C ILE A 1124 14.92 14.10 -14.70
N LEU A 1125 14.16 13.24 -14.04
CA LEU A 1125 13.59 13.49 -12.72
C LEU A 1125 14.68 13.62 -11.65
N ASP A 1126 15.68 12.73 -11.63
CA ASP A 1126 16.81 12.83 -10.70
C ASP A 1126 17.57 14.15 -10.87
N SER A 1127 17.85 14.55 -12.12
CA SER A 1127 18.53 15.80 -12.43
C SER A 1127 17.68 17.01 -12.03
N LEU A 1128 16.36 16.95 -12.28
CA LEU A 1128 15.39 18.00 -11.96
C LEU A 1128 15.23 18.20 -10.44
N ILE A 1129 15.11 17.11 -9.67
CA ILE A 1129 15.04 17.12 -8.20
C ILE A 1129 16.27 17.81 -7.62
N ASN A 1130 17.46 17.42 -8.07
CA ASN A 1130 18.72 18.02 -7.62
C ASN A 1130 18.79 19.51 -7.96
N ALA A 1131 18.35 19.89 -9.16
CA ALA A 1131 18.39 21.28 -9.62
C ALA A 1131 17.37 22.16 -8.88
N LEU A 1132 16.15 21.66 -8.62
CA LEU A 1132 15.14 22.36 -7.82
C LEU A 1132 15.59 22.55 -6.36
N GLN A 1133 16.21 21.53 -5.75
CA GLN A 1133 16.75 21.64 -4.39
C GLN A 1133 17.87 22.70 -4.32
N PHE A 1134 18.77 22.69 -5.31
CA PHE A 1134 19.84 23.68 -5.42
C PHE A 1134 19.30 25.11 -5.57
N ASP A 1135 18.27 25.30 -6.40
CA ASP A 1135 17.63 26.61 -6.57
C ASP A 1135 16.93 27.06 -5.27
N ASN A 1136 16.23 26.15 -4.58
CA ASN A 1136 15.59 26.42 -3.28
C ASN A 1136 16.60 26.89 -2.23
N ASP A 1137 17.76 26.24 -2.12
CA ASP A 1137 18.77 26.59 -1.12
C ASP A 1137 19.54 27.86 -1.46
N THR A 1138 19.91 28.06 -2.74
CA THR A 1138 20.67 29.25 -3.13
C THR A 1138 19.85 30.54 -3.08
N LEU A 1139 18.53 30.46 -3.30
CA LEU A 1139 17.63 31.61 -3.18
C LEU A 1139 17.39 32.03 -1.71
N LYS A 1140 17.66 31.16 -0.72
CA LYS A 1140 17.60 31.54 0.72
C LYS A 1140 18.69 32.52 1.12
N ILE A 1141 19.85 32.47 0.45
CA ILE A 1141 21.08 33.17 0.86
C ILE A 1141 21.15 34.60 0.29
N SER A 1142 20.31 34.97 -0.68
CA SER A 1142 20.40 36.23 -1.40
C SER A 1142 19.08 37.00 -1.44
N ASP A 1143 19.01 38.14 -0.76
CA ASP A 1143 17.83 39.02 -0.77
C ASP A 1143 17.62 39.81 -2.09
N LYS A 1144 18.57 39.71 -3.04
CA LYS A 1144 18.50 40.32 -4.38
C LYS A 1144 18.90 39.32 -5.47
N ALA A 1145 18.21 38.18 -5.52
CA ALA A 1145 18.41 37.21 -6.60
C ALA A 1145 18.14 37.86 -7.98
N LYS A 1146 19.07 37.69 -8.93
CA LYS A 1146 18.94 38.22 -10.30
C LYS A 1146 17.72 37.59 -11.01
N PRO A 1147 16.99 38.33 -11.88
CA PRO A 1147 15.85 37.80 -12.65
C PRO A 1147 16.12 36.47 -13.37
N LEU A 1148 17.34 36.29 -13.89
CA LEU A 1148 17.78 35.05 -14.54
C LEU A 1148 17.62 33.79 -13.67
N ARG A 1149 17.83 33.90 -12.35
CA ARG A 1149 17.69 32.77 -11.42
C ARG A 1149 16.22 32.40 -11.22
N TRP A 1150 15.34 33.40 -11.07
CA TRP A 1150 13.91 33.18 -10.97
C TRP A 1150 13.36 32.52 -12.24
N ASN A 1151 13.78 32.97 -13.42
CA ASN A 1151 13.37 32.37 -14.68
C ASN A 1151 13.86 30.92 -14.82
N SER A 1152 15.08 30.60 -14.36
CA SER A 1152 15.56 29.21 -14.39
C SER A 1152 14.82 28.31 -13.40
N LEU A 1153 14.43 28.82 -12.22
CA LEU A 1153 13.53 28.09 -11.31
C LEU A 1153 12.17 27.84 -11.99
N LEU A 1154 11.57 28.88 -12.59
CA LEU A 1154 10.30 28.77 -13.32
C LEU A 1154 10.38 27.75 -14.45
N ARG A 1155 11.47 27.73 -15.24
CA ARG A 1155 11.68 26.71 -16.29
C ARG A 1155 11.66 25.29 -15.72
N LYS A 1156 12.29 25.05 -14.56
CA LYS A 1156 12.27 23.72 -13.92
C LYS A 1156 10.88 23.34 -13.41
N LEU A 1157 10.14 24.29 -12.82
CA LEU A 1157 8.75 24.08 -12.42
C LEU A 1157 7.83 23.84 -13.63
N GLU A 1158 8.05 24.53 -14.75
CA GLU A 1158 7.35 24.32 -16.02
C GLU A 1158 7.66 22.95 -16.63
N LEU A 1159 8.91 22.48 -16.53
CA LEU A 1159 9.28 21.13 -16.98
C LEU A 1159 8.62 20.06 -16.12
N LEU A 1160 8.62 20.25 -14.79
CA LEU A 1160 7.90 19.37 -13.89
C LEU A 1160 6.42 19.28 -14.25
N LEU A 1161 5.77 20.43 -14.45
CA LEU A 1161 4.37 20.50 -14.85
C LEU A 1161 4.12 19.75 -16.17
N ALA A 1162 5.03 19.87 -17.13
CA ALA A 1162 4.95 19.11 -18.37
C ALA A 1162 5.07 17.59 -18.12
N LEU A 1163 6.05 17.16 -17.32
CA LEU A 1163 6.30 15.74 -17.05
C LEU A 1163 5.13 15.05 -16.33
N ILE A 1164 4.33 15.77 -15.52
CA ILE A 1164 3.14 15.19 -14.88
C ILE A 1164 2.12 14.69 -15.93
N ARG A 1165 2.11 15.24 -17.15
CA ARG A 1165 1.27 14.74 -18.27
C ARG A 1165 1.61 13.31 -18.69
N LEU A 1166 2.81 12.81 -18.35
CA LEU A 1166 3.18 11.41 -18.59
C LEU A 1166 2.38 10.41 -17.77
N ARG A 1167 1.52 10.87 -16.85
CA ARG A 1167 0.48 10.02 -16.25
C ARG A 1167 -0.42 9.38 -17.32
N ASP A 1168 -0.62 10.07 -18.45
CA ASP A 1168 -1.40 9.58 -19.60
C ASP A 1168 -0.52 8.84 -20.63
N SER A 1169 0.69 8.39 -20.25
CA SER A 1169 1.58 7.64 -21.15
C SER A 1169 1.07 6.23 -21.41
N ASP A 1170 1.18 5.78 -22.67
CA ASP A 1170 0.90 4.41 -23.09
C ASP A 1170 1.90 3.38 -22.53
N GLU A 1171 3.05 3.81 -21.99
CA GLU A 1171 4.03 2.95 -21.33
C GLU A 1171 3.69 2.80 -19.83
N PRO A 1172 3.21 1.62 -19.35
CA PRO A 1172 2.72 1.49 -17.98
C PRO A 1172 3.77 1.80 -16.91
N GLU A 1173 5.03 1.50 -17.19
CA GLU A 1173 6.14 1.77 -16.27
C GLU A 1173 6.38 3.28 -16.11
N VAL A 1174 6.20 4.08 -17.16
CA VAL A 1174 6.30 5.55 -17.10
C VAL A 1174 5.09 6.15 -16.37
N SER A 1175 3.87 5.71 -16.73
CA SER A 1175 2.64 6.21 -16.07
C SER A 1175 2.65 5.94 -14.56
N LYS A 1176 3.09 4.74 -14.13
CA LYS A 1176 3.25 4.36 -12.72
C LYS A 1176 4.15 5.33 -11.93
N MET A 1177 5.18 5.91 -12.56
CA MET A 1177 6.08 6.88 -11.90
C MET A 1177 5.38 8.17 -11.49
N PHE A 1178 4.27 8.54 -12.13
CA PHE A 1178 3.50 9.76 -11.86
C PHE A 1178 2.18 9.51 -11.11
N THR A 1179 2.03 8.32 -10.52
CA THR A 1179 0.96 8.03 -9.56
C THR A 1179 1.22 8.75 -8.23
N LEU A 1180 0.17 9.15 -7.52
CA LEU A 1180 0.27 9.96 -6.29
C LEU A 1180 1.12 9.31 -5.18
N GLU A 1181 1.21 7.97 -5.16
CA GLU A 1181 1.95 7.21 -4.16
C GLU A 1181 3.39 6.88 -4.56
N SER A 1182 3.80 7.25 -5.78
CA SER A 1182 5.15 6.95 -6.23
C SER A 1182 6.18 7.67 -5.36
N LYS A 1183 7.32 7.00 -5.12
CA LYS A 1183 8.46 7.59 -4.38
C LYS A 1183 8.89 8.92 -5.04
N THR A 1184 8.78 9.00 -6.37
CA THR A 1184 9.19 10.16 -7.16
C THR A 1184 8.25 11.35 -7.03
N VAL A 1185 6.93 11.14 -7.12
CA VAL A 1185 5.94 12.22 -6.94
C VAL A 1185 6.05 12.77 -5.53
N ASN A 1186 6.12 11.91 -4.51
CA ASN A 1186 6.31 12.34 -3.12
C ASN A 1186 7.57 13.20 -2.92
N ALA A 1187 8.69 12.82 -3.54
CA ALA A 1187 9.93 13.60 -3.47
C ALA A 1187 9.78 14.99 -4.09
N VAL A 1188 9.14 15.09 -5.26
CA VAL A 1188 8.97 16.36 -5.94
C VAL A 1188 7.91 17.25 -5.27
N THR A 1189 6.80 16.67 -4.80
CA THR A 1189 5.78 17.36 -3.99
C THR A 1189 6.43 18.10 -2.84
N LYS A 1190 7.25 17.39 -2.05
CA LYS A 1190 7.99 17.99 -0.93
C LYS A 1190 8.85 19.18 -1.35
N ILE A 1191 9.58 19.09 -2.45
CA ILE A 1191 10.45 20.17 -2.94
C ILE A 1191 9.63 21.39 -3.38
N VAL A 1192 8.55 21.18 -4.13
CA VAL A 1192 7.64 22.26 -4.58
C VAL A 1192 7.03 22.97 -3.37
N GLU A 1193 6.64 22.20 -2.36
CA GLU A 1193 6.09 22.72 -1.12
C GLU A 1193 7.12 23.52 -0.30
N GLU A 1194 8.37 23.05 -0.22
CA GLU A 1194 9.47 23.79 0.41
C GLU A 1194 9.74 25.11 -0.35
N ILE A 1195 9.73 25.08 -1.69
CA ILE A 1195 9.89 26.29 -2.52
C ILE A 1195 8.75 27.28 -2.26
N ASN A 1196 7.49 26.82 -2.16
CA ASN A 1196 6.36 27.69 -1.86
C ASN A 1196 6.50 28.33 -0.46
N THR A 1197 6.88 27.53 0.54
CA THR A 1197 7.08 28.00 1.92
C THR A 1197 8.19 29.05 2.02
N ASN A 1198 9.33 28.78 1.39
CA ASN A 1198 10.52 29.63 1.49
C ASN A 1198 10.45 30.88 0.58
N HIS A 1199 9.90 30.72 -0.63
CA HIS A 1199 10.04 31.69 -1.72
C HIS A 1199 8.72 32.12 -2.36
N GLY A 1200 7.59 31.52 -2.02
CA GLY A 1200 6.29 31.76 -2.67
C GLY A 1200 5.90 33.23 -2.78
N ALA A 1201 5.88 33.96 -1.67
CA ALA A 1201 5.55 35.40 -1.69
C ALA A 1201 6.60 36.25 -2.42
N LYS A 1202 7.89 35.92 -2.30
CA LYS A 1202 8.95 36.64 -3.02
C LYS A 1202 8.77 36.45 -4.54
N LEU A 1203 8.53 35.22 -4.98
CA LEU A 1203 8.27 34.89 -6.38
C LEU A 1203 6.98 35.56 -6.89
N ASN A 1204 5.89 35.53 -6.11
CA ASN A 1204 4.62 36.17 -6.48
C ASN A 1204 4.80 37.69 -6.67
N LYS A 1205 5.55 38.34 -5.77
CA LYS A 1205 5.91 39.74 -5.89
C LYS A 1205 6.75 40.02 -7.13
N GLN A 1206 7.75 39.18 -7.44
CA GLN A 1206 8.56 39.33 -8.65
C GLN A 1206 7.73 39.19 -9.93
N LEU A 1207 6.81 38.22 -9.97
CA LEU A 1207 5.88 38.02 -11.10
C LEU A 1207 4.91 39.20 -11.27
N ALA A 1208 4.50 39.85 -10.19
CA ALA A 1208 3.64 41.04 -10.23
C ALA A 1208 4.39 42.34 -10.60
N GLN A 1209 5.67 42.45 -10.27
CA GLN A 1209 6.43 43.70 -10.37
C GLN A 1209 7.27 43.86 -11.65
N ALA A 1210 7.72 42.77 -12.29
CA ALA A 1210 8.81 42.85 -13.26
C ALA A 1210 8.41 42.47 -14.70
N ARG A 1211 8.84 43.27 -15.69
CA ARG A 1211 8.88 42.84 -17.10
C ARG A 1211 9.86 41.66 -17.34
N ALA A 1212 10.79 41.41 -16.41
CA ALA A 1212 11.92 40.48 -16.60
C ALA A 1212 11.74 39.07 -16.00
N VAL A 1213 10.82 38.87 -15.04
CA VAL A 1213 10.53 37.54 -14.48
C VAL A 1213 9.13 37.13 -14.92
N LYS A 1214 9.02 36.08 -15.72
CA LYS A 1214 7.74 35.65 -16.30
C LYS A 1214 7.68 34.13 -16.36
N SER A 1215 6.56 33.56 -15.91
CA SER A 1215 6.20 32.20 -16.30
C SER A 1215 5.64 32.21 -17.71
N ARG A 1216 6.05 31.24 -18.52
CA ARG A 1216 5.55 31.08 -19.89
C ARG A 1216 4.17 30.46 -19.91
N VAL A 1217 3.94 29.47 -19.04
CA VAL A 1217 2.67 28.76 -18.96
C VAL A 1217 1.63 29.68 -18.32
N LYS A 1218 0.50 29.87 -19.00
CA LYS A 1218 -0.63 30.66 -18.55
C LYS A 1218 -1.74 29.74 -18.04
N PHE A 1219 -2.32 30.12 -16.91
CA PHE A 1219 -3.34 29.34 -16.23
C PHE A 1219 -4.65 30.12 -16.20
N GLU A 1220 -5.74 29.40 -16.41
CA GLU A 1220 -7.08 29.78 -15.97
C GLU A 1220 -7.43 28.85 -14.81
N LEU A 1221 -7.48 29.40 -13.60
CA LEU A 1221 -7.71 28.64 -12.38
C LEU A 1221 -8.51 29.43 -11.35
N ASN A 1222 -9.26 28.72 -10.51
CA ASN A 1222 -10.03 29.29 -9.42
C ASN A 1222 -9.24 29.27 -8.12
N LYS A 1223 -8.23 30.14 -8.00
CA LYS A 1223 -7.42 30.25 -6.76
C LYS A 1223 -8.21 30.99 -5.68
N PRO A 1224 -8.36 30.42 -4.46
CA PRO A 1224 -8.99 31.12 -3.36
C PRO A 1224 -8.25 32.40 -2.96
N ASP A 1225 -8.98 33.44 -2.54
CA ASP A 1225 -8.41 34.71 -2.06
C ASP A 1225 -7.44 34.51 -0.87
N THR A 1226 -7.67 33.45 -0.09
CA THR A 1226 -6.78 33.05 1.00
C THR A 1226 -5.37 32.73 0.51
N MET A 1227 -5.16 32.30 -0.75
CA MET A 1227 -3.85 31.98 -1.33
C MET A 1227 -3.31 33.07 -2.28
N LYS A 1228 -3.72 34.32 -2.10
CA LYS A 1228 -3.30 35.46 -2.97
C LYS A 1228 -1.79 35.63 -3.12
N ASN A 1229 -0.98 35.16 -2.16
CA ASN A 1229 0.47 35.29 -2.18
C ASN A 1229 1.20 34.06 -2.75
N THR A 1230 0.47 33.01 -3.13
CA THR A 1230 1.02 31.85 -3.83
C THR A 1230 0.95 32.06 -5.36
N PRO A 1231 2.08 31.95 -6.09
CA PRO A 1231 2.11 31.98 -7.55
C PRO A 1231 1.24 30.89 -8.19
N ASP A 1232 0.61 31.21 -9.32
CA ASP A 1232 -0.32 30.28 -10.02
C ASP A 1232 0.32 28.94 -10.36
N ILE A 1233 1.59 28.94 -10.82
CA ILE A 1233 2.31 27.70 -11.14
C ILE A 1233 2.53 26.80 -9.92
N LEU A 1234 2.82 27.37 -8.75
CA LEU A 1234 3.01 26.60 -7.51
C LEU A 1234 1.68 26.08 -6.97
N TYR A 1235 0.61 26.87 -7.11
CA TYR A 1235 -0.74 26.43 -6.79
C TYR A 1235 -1.20 25.27 -7.69
N ALA A 1236 -0.99 25.39 -9.01
CA ALA A 1236 -1.33 24.34 -9.97
C ALA A 1236 -0.53 23.04 -9.71
N LEU A 1237 0.80 23.15 -9.55
CA LEU A 1237 1.65 21.99 -9.24
C LEU A 1237 1.21 21.28 -7.97
N ARG A 1238 0.85 22.01 -6.90
CA ARG A 1238 0.31 21.41 -5.68
C ARG A 1238 -0.91 20.55 -5.99
N LEU A 1239 -1.92 21.09 -6.66
CA LEU A 1239 -3.17 20.37 -6.94
C LEU A 1239 -2.92 19.09 -7.75
N TYR A 1240 -2.07 19.17 -8.79
CA TYR A 1240 -1.71 18.00 -9.62
C TYR A 1240 -0.87 16.94 -8.90
N LEU A 1241 0.00 17.35 -7.98
CA LEU A 1241 0.90 16.46 -7.24
C LEU A 1241 0.25 15.84 -6.00
N THR A 1242 -0.77 16.49 -5.43
CA THR A 1242 -1.45 16.03 -4.21
C THR A 1242 -2.78 15.32 -4.48
N GLY A 1243 -3.37 15.51 -5.66
CA GLY A 1243 -4.67 14.95 -6.03
C GLY A 1243 -5.85 15.65 -5.36
N GLU A 1244 -5.66 16.86 -4.84
CA GLU A 1244 -6.72 17.66 -4.23
C GLU A 1244 -7.77 18.09 -5.27
N THR A 1245 -9.03 18.20 -4.83
CA THR A 1245 -10.16 18.60 -5.68
C THR A 1245 -9.95 19.97 -6.30
N GLY A 1246 -10.21 20.10 -7.60
CA GLY A 1246 -10.04 21.34 -8.37
C GLY A 1246 -8.86 21.29 -9.34
N ALA A 1247 -7.99 20.27 -9.28
CA ALA A 1247 -6.95 20.05 -10.28
C ALA A 1247 -7.53 19.89 -11.71
N ASN A 1248 -8.67 19.21 -11.83
CA ASN A 1248 -9.43 19.04 -13.07
C ASN A 1248 -10.09 20.33 -13.61
N LEU A 1249 -10.13 21.40 -12.80
CA LEU A 1249 -10.67 22.71 -13.19
C LEU A 1249 -9.58 23.67 -13.69
N ILE A 1250 -8.31 23.26 -13.65
CA ILE A 1250 -7.19 24.08 -14.13
C ILE A 1250 -7.08 23.91 -15.64
N THR A 1251 -7.23 25.00 -16.38
CA THR A 1251 -6.98 25.04 -17.82
C THR A 1251 -5.67 25.76 -18.09
N ILE A 1252 -4.79 25.17 -18.90
CA ILE A 1252 -3.62 25.86 -19.42
C ILE A 1252 -4.02 26.58 -20.70
N SER A 1253 -4.13 27.91 -20.65
CA SER A 1253 -4.67 28.73 -21.74
C SER A 1253 -3.65 29.04 -22.84
N GLY A 1254 -2.36 28.97 -22.55
CA GLY A 1254 -1.31 29.25 -23.52
C GLY A 1254 0.11 29.21 -22.97
N VAL A 1255 1.09 29.34 -23.87
CA VAL A 1255 2.52 29.43 -23.56
C VAL A 1255 3.07 30.67 -24.24
N VAL A 1256 3.67 31.58 -23.46
CA VAL A 1256 4.23 32.85 -23.98
C VAL A 1256 5.74 32.77 -24.03
N ASP A 1257 6.31 32.71 -25.23
CA ASP A 1257 7.76 32.60 -25.44
C ASP A 1257 8.50 33.97 -25.51
N ASP A 1258 7.78 35.09 -25.38
CA ASP A 1258 8.31 36.49 -25.45
C ASP A 1258 9.05 36.96 -24.16
N ALA A 1259 9.98 36.16 -23.63
CA ALA A 1259 10.75 36.50 -22.42
C ALA A 1259 12.26 36.64 -22.68
#